data_AF-A0A0E0FRM1-F1
#
_entry.id   AF-A0A0E0FRM1-F1
#
_cell.length_a   1.000
_cell.length_b   1.000
_cell.length_c   1.000
_cell.angle_alpha   90.00
_cell.angle_beta   90.00
_cell.angle_gamma   90.00
#
_symmetry.space_group_name_H-M   'P 1'
#
loop_
_entity.id
_entity.type
_entity.pdbx_description
1 polymer ?
#
loop_
_entity_poly.entity_id
_entity_poly.type
_entity_poly.pdbx_seq_one_letter_code
_entity_poly.pdbx_strand_id
1 'polypeptide(L)'
;MALLCVSMVLLILLVPCITAQSALTSPSNNTDLAALLDFKAQVKDPNGILASNWTASAPFCSWVGVSCDSSGKWVTGLEFEDMALEGTISPQIGNLSFLSSLVLSNTSLIGPLPTELGRLPRLQTLVLSYNSLSGTIPSILGNLTRLESLYLNSNKVFGGIPQELANLNNLQILRLSDNNLSGPIPQGLFNNTPNLRAIPGSVGSLSKLEMLVLENNLLSCSIPAAIFNMSYLQAIAVTRNNLRGPIPGNESIHLPMLEVFSLSENWFDGPIPSGLSKCQNLDAISLAVNNFTGSVPSWLATMPNLTAIYLSTNELTGKIPVELSNHTGLLALDLSENKLEGEIPPEFGQLRNLRYISFANNQITGTIPESIGNLSDLTTIDLFGNGLNGSVPMSFGNLWNLRRIFVDGNQLSGNLEFLAALSNCSNLNTIGMSYNRFEGSSLPYIGNLSTLIEIFVADNNRITGSIPSTLAKLTNLLTLSLSGNQLSGMIPTQITSMNNLQVLDLSNNTLSGTIPVEICGLTSLVRLYLANNQLVGPIPSTIKLIELDLSQNSLSGSLSADIGKLTAITKMDLSRNQLSGSIPDSVGKLLSIEELYLSANVPSRVIPTSLANLTYLANLNLSFNRLEGQIPEGGVFSNITVKSLMGNKALCGLPNQGIESCQSKTHSSSIQRLLKFILPAVVAFFILAFCLCMLVRRKMNKQGKMPLPSDADLLNYQLISYHELLDDESIVAIKVLNMQQEVASKSFDTECGALRMARHRNLFPPKVSIMLDVAMAMEYLHHHHFEVVLHFDLKPSNILLDNDMVAHVADFGISKLLFGDDNSITLTSMPGTVGYMAPEVTFTVTELFSSKSSQGKKPTDPMFVSELTFRQWISQAFPYELSNVTDFYNKMVIRVVLKIPSKLSEDSIILNTCLASIIELDLLCSRDAPDDRVPMNEVVIKLNKIKSNYYSLCGSNGAHLVLPSEILHNLRKNRALVSPSPLLSISCPSSRSENITEYGSTGKASRKSDVFSYGTMLLEVFTGKKPTDAMFVGELSLREWVNRALPSRLANVVDPGISLYDASGLWTTR
;
A
#
# COMPACT_ATOMS: atom_id res chain seq x y z
N MET A 1 35.26 -69.47 16.66
CA MET A 1 35.84 -68.12 16.46
C MET A 1 34.71 -67.13 16.70
N ALA A 2 34.29 -67.01 17.95
CA ALA A 2 34.90 -66.17 18.99
C ALA A 2 34.14 -64.84 19.01
N LEU A 3 33.53 -64.38 20.09
CA LEU A 3 33.44 -64.82 21.49
C LEU A 3 32.30 -63.90 22.04
N LEU A 4 31.24 -64.36 22.72
CA LEU A 4 31.22 -64.58 24.18
C LEU A 4 31.99 -63.45 24.91
N CYS A 5 31.42 -62.52 25.66
CA CYS A 5 30.45 -62.55 26.74
C CYS A 5 30.07 -61.06 26.99
N VAL A 6 28.92 -60.69 27.56
CA VAL A 6 28.53 -60.87 28.98
C VAL A 6 27.00 -60.63 29.01
N SER A 7 26.14 -61.66 29.18
CA SER A 7 25.68 -62.20 30.48
C SER A 7 25.06 -61.09 31.34
N MET A 8 23.75 -60.92 31.48
CA MET A 8 22.75 -61.75 32.18
C MET A 8 21.75 -60.68 32.68
N VAL A 9 20.42 -60.76 32.55
CA VAL A 9 19.53 -61.71 33.22
C VAL A 9 18.17 -61.59 32.51
N LEU A 10 17.78 -62.65 31.81
CA LEU A 10 16.39 -63.02 31.63
C LEU A 10 16.05 -64.00 32.76
N LEU A 11 14.81 -63.96 33.26
CA LEU A 11 14.20 -64.77 34.32
C LEU A 11 14.38 -64.28 35.77
N ILE A 12 13.41 -63.48 36.21
CA ILE A 12 12.70 -63.76 37.46
C ILE A 12 11.19 -63.84 37.13
N LEU A 13 10.69 -65.08 37.08
CA LEU A 13 9.40 -65.61 37.58
C LEU A 13 8.09 -65.00 37.03
N LEU A 14 7.31 -65.71 36.21
CA LEU A 14 6.23 -66.68 36.56
C LEU A 14 5.08 -66.11 37.45
N VAL A 15 4.01 -65.58 36.79
CA VAL A 15 2.57 -66.00 36.81
C VAL A 15 1.86 -66.21 38.18
N PRO A 16 0.53 -65.95 38.38
CA PRO A 16 -0.36 -64.83 38.01
C PRO A 16 -1.28 -64.40 39.21
N CYS A 17 -2.12 -63.37 39.08
CA CYS A 17 -3.39 -63.32 39.83
C CYS A 17 -4.47 -62.54 39.07
N ILE A 18 -5.62 -63.19 38.90
CA ILE A 18 -6.86 -62.65 38.33
C ILE A 18 -7.61 -61.91 39.44
N THR A 19 -8.19 -60.75 39.09
CA THR A 19 -9.41 -60.06 39.60
C THR A 19 -9.17 -58.54 39.45
N ALA A 20 -10.05 -57.70 38.94
CA ALA A 20 -11.45 -57.81 38.53
C ALA A 20 -11.75 -56.76 37.45
N GLN A 21 -12.68 -57.10 36.54
CA GLN A 21 -13.42 -56.11 35.74
C GLN A 21 -14.35 -55.30 36.63
N SER A 22 -14.26 -53.97 36.54
CA SER A 22 -15.35 -52.97 36.58
C SER A 22 -14.68 -51.61 36.75
N ALA A 23 -14.64 -50.74 35.74
CA ALA A 23 -15.81 -50.01 35.31
C ALA A 23 -15.88 -49.88 33.79
N LEU A 24 -16.90 -50.54 33.22
CA LEU A 24 -17.66 -49.95 32.12
C LEU A 24 -18.19 -48.60 32.62
N THR A 25 -17.60 -47.49 32.19
CA THR A 25 -18.40 -46.28 32.03
C THR A 25 -19.10 -46.43 30.69
N SER A 26 -20.44 -46.38 30.71
CA SER A 26 -21.27 -46.46 29.53
C SER A 26 -20.77 -45.49 28.44
N PRO A 27 -20.95 -45.79 27.15
CA PRO A 27 -20.97 -44.72 26.16
C PRO A 27 -22.15 -43.84 26.57
N SER A 28 -21.87 -42.69 27.18
CA SER A 28 -22.91 -41.70 27.43
C SER A 28 -23.42 -41.31 26.05
N ASN A 29 -24.67 -41.66 25.77
CA ASN A 29 -25.39 -41.32 24.54
C ASN A 29 -25.75 -39.82 24.56
N ASN A 30 -24.79 -38.98 24.96
CA ASN A 30 -24.96 -37.55 25.14
C ASN A 30 -24.52 -36.86 23.85
N THR A 31 -25.52 -36.49 23.06
CA THR A 31 -25.37 -35.83 21.76
C THR A 31 -24.56 -34.53 21.86
N ASP A 32 -24.69 -33.78 22.97
CA ASP A 32 -23.97 -32.52 23.16
C ASP A 32 -22.49 -32.76 23.39
N LEU A 33 -22.15 -33.76 24.22
CA LEU A 33 -20.77 -34.16 24.42
C LEU A 33 -20.13 -34.63 23.11
N ALA A 34 -20.85 -35.40 22.30
CA ALA A 34 -20.38 -35.84 20.99
C ALA A 34 -20.12 -34.65 20.06
N ALA A 35 -21.07 -33.71 19.95
CA ALA A 35 -20.94 -32.52 19.12
C ALA A 35 -19.77 -31.60 19.55
N LEU A 36 -19.54 -31.44 20.86
CA LEU A 36 -18.40 -30.71 21.39
C LEU A 36 -17.08 -31.43 21.05
N LEU A 37 -16.99 -32.74 21.24
CA LEU A 37 -15.79 -33.49 20.89
C LEU A 37 -15.51 -33.49 19.39
N ASP A 38 -16.54 -33.54 18.55
CA ASP A 38 -16.42 -33.36 17.10
C ASP A 38 -15.95 -31.94 16.76
N PHE A 39 -16.45 -30.91 17.43
CA PHE A 39 -15.92 -29.55 17.27
C PHE A 39 -14.43 -29.49 17.63
N LYS A 40 -14.05 -30.00 18.80
CA LYS A 40 -12.65 -30.10 19.25
C LYS A 40 -11.77 -30.88 18.26
N ALA A 41 -12.31 -31.86 17.54
CA ALA A 41 -11.59 -32.62 16.53
C ALA A 41 -11.38 -31.86 15.21
N GLN A 42 -12.25 -30.90 14.89
CA GLN A 42 -12.19 -30.10 13.65
C GLN A 42 -11.33 -28.83 13.78
N VAL A 43 -10.97 -28.46 15.00
CA VAL A 43 -10.20 -27.25 15.32
C VAL A 43 -8.82 -27.63 15.85
N LYS A 44 -7.78 -26.96 15.37
CA LYS A 44 -6.45 -27.05 15.97
C LYS A 44 -6.41 -26.04 17.11
N ASP A 45 -6.03 -26.48 18.29
CA ASP A 45 -5.89 -25.61 19.45
C ASP A 45 -4.39 -25.32 19.68
N PRO A 46 -3.79 -24.33 18.96
CA PRO A 46 -2.38 -23.97 19.12
C PRO A 46 -2.03 -23.80 20.58
N ASN A 47 -2.85 -23.05 21.31
CA ASN A 47 -2.58 -22.63 22.69
C ASN A 47 -2.84 -23.72 23.75
N GLY A 48 -3.19 -24.93 23.31
CA GLY A 48 -3.46 -26.08 24.18
C GLY A 48 -4.59 -25.86 25.20
N ILE A 49 -5.46 -24.87 25.00
CA ILE A 49 -6.51 -24.49 25.95
C ILE A 49 -7.61 -25.54 26.00
N LEU A 50 -8.16 -25.95 24.85
CA LEU A 50 -9.11 -27.06 24.75
C LEU A 50 -8.46 -28.39 25.13
N ALA A 51 -7.19 -28.60 24.77
CA ALA A 51 -6.46 -29.83 25.08
C ALA A 51 -6.29 -30.02 26.60
N SER A 52 -5.89 -28.96 27.32
CA SER A 52 -5.68 -28.97 28.76
C SER A 52 -6.97 -28.93 29.59
N ASN A 53 -8.01 -28.25 29.09
CA ASN A 53 -9.23 -28.01 29.85
C ASN A 53 -10.35 -29.02 29.55
N TRP A 54 -10.56 -29.39 28.28
CA TRP A 54 -11.63 -30.32 27.88
C TRP A 54 -11.17 -31.78 28.07
N THR A 55 -11.09 -32.20 29.33
CA THR A 55 -10.63 -33.53 29.74
C THR A 55 -11.80 -34.49 29.97
N ALA A 56 -11.57 -35.79 29.73
CA ALA A 56 -12.58 -36.82 29.95
C ALA A 56 -13.01 -36.98 31.43
N SER A 57 -12.20 -36.49 32.37
CA SER A 57 -12.46 -36.53 33.81
C SER A 57 -13.34 -35.38 34.31
N ALA A 58 -13.48 -34.30 33.55
CA ALA A 58 -14.26 -33.12 33.94
C ALA A 58 -15.59 -33.07 33.17
N PRO A 59 -16.71 -32.69 33.80
CA PRO A 59 -17.99 -32.53 33.11
C PRO A 59 -17.89 -31.39 32.09
N PHE A 60 -18.49 -31.55 30.90
CA PHE A 60 -18.35 -30.55 29.82
C PHE A 60 -18.90 -29.17 30.17
N CYS A 61 -19.81 -29.05 31.13
CA CYS A 61 -20.29 -27.76 31.62
C CYS A 61 -19.25 -26.97 32.45
N SER A 62 -18.12 -27.60 32.80
CA SER A 62 -16.97 -26.92 33.42
C SER A 62 -15.89 -26.54 32.41
N TRP A 63 -16.10 -26.89 31.14
CA TRP A 63 -15.15 -26.61 30.09
C TRP A 63 -15.17 -25.12 29.72
N VAL A 64 -13.98 -24.56 29.48
CA VAL A 64 -13.81 -23.16 29.05
C VAL A 64 -14.60 -22.94 27.76
N GLY A 65 -15.35 -21.84 27.74
CA GLY A 65 -16.23 -21.45 26.64
C GLY A 65 -17.55 -22.20 26.56
N VAL A 66 -17.80 -23.21 27.42
CA VAL A 66 -19.05 -23.98 27.43
C VAL A 66 -19.95 -23.50 28.57
N SER A 67 -21.15 -23.04 28.22
CA SER A 67 -22.22 -22.76 29.18
C SER A 67 -23.31 -23.81 29.05
N CYS A 68 -23.92 -24.18 30.18
CA CYS A 68 -25.02 -25.15 30.22
C CYS A 68 -26.28 -24.56 30.83
N ASP A 69 -27.39 -25.26 30.63
CA ASP A 69 -28.65 -24.99 31.30
C ASP A 69 -28.56 -25.21 32.82
N SER A 70 -29.58 -24.77 33.56
CA SER A 70 -29.61 -24.89 35.02
C SER A 70 -29.54 -26.34 35.53
N SER A 71 -29.87 -27.32 34.68
CA SER A 71 -29.74 -28.74 35.01
C SER A 71 -28.35 -29.32 34.74
N GLY A 72 -27.46 -28.57 34.08
CA GLY A 72 -26.12 -28.99 33.70
C GLY A 72 -26.10 -30.13 32.67
N LYS A 73 -27.19 -30.29 31.91
CA LYS A 73 -27.35 -31.40 30.95
C LYS A 73 -27.21 -30.98 29.50
N TRP A 74 -27.54 -29.72 29.20
CA TRP A 74 -27.61 -29.23 27.83
C TRP A 74 -26.75 -28.00 27.65
N VAL A 75 -25.99 -27.94 26.56
CA VAL A 75 -25.16 -26.79 26.20
C VAL A 75 -26.05 -25.66 25.71
N THR A 76 -25.91 -24.50 26.34
CA THR A 76 -26.63 -23.26 26.02
C THR A 76 -25.72 -22.21 25.40
N GLY A 77 -24.41 -22.27 25.65
CA GLY A 77 -23.44 -21.35 25.07
C GLY A 77 -22.16 -22.05 24.67
N LEU A 78 -21.63 -21.67 23.51
CA LEU A 78 -20.28 -22.00 23.06
C LEU A 78 -19.59 -20.70 22.65
N GLU A 79 -18.76 -20.16 23.53
CA GLU A 79 -18.26 -18.79 23.44
C GLU A 79 -16.74 -18.75 23.57
N PHE A 80 -16.10 -18.42 22.45
CA PHE A 80 -14.67 -18.20 22.28
C PHE A 80 -14.48 -16.89 21.53
N GLU A 81 -13.83 -15.94 22.20
CA GLU A 81 -13.45 -14.64 21.64
C GLU A 81 -11.95 -14.46 21.84
N ASP A 82 -11.26 -14.00 20.79
CA ASP A 82 -9.81 -13.79 20.79
C ASP A 82 -9.00 -15.08 21.10
N MET A 83 -9.56 -16.25 20.78
CA MET A 83 -8.94 -17.55 21.03
C MET A 83 -8.61 -18.27 19.72
N ALA A 84 -7.34 -18.33 19.35
CA ALA A 84 -6.90 -19.02 18.14
C ALA A 84 -7.22 -20.52 18.20
N LEU A 85 -8.16 -20.96 17.34
CA LEU A 85 -8.64 -22.35 17.22
C LEU A 85 -8.43 -22.94 15.81
N GLU A 86 -7.85 -22.22 14.86
CA GLU A 86 -7.44 -22.71 13.52
C GLU A 86 -8.15 -23.98 12.98
N GLY A 87 -9.14 -23.83 12.11
CA GLY A 87 -9.85 -24.99 11.57
C GLY A 87 -11.18 -24.60 10.96
N THR A 88 -12.09 -25.56 10.83
CA THR A 88 -13.45 -25.32 10.30
C THR A 88 -14.49 -25.49 11.39
N ILE A 89 -15.61 -24.77 11.28
CA ILE A 89 -16.76 -24.98 12.17
C ILE A 89 -17.34 -26.37 11.89
N SER A 90 -17.37 -27.24 12.91
CA SER A 90 -17.94 -28.59 12.77
C SER A 90 -19.44 -28.52 12.47
N PRO A 91 -19.95 -29.22 11.43
CA PRO A 91 -21.39 -29.35 11.19
C PRO A 91 -22.15 -29.95 12.38
N GLN A 92 -21.48 -30.75 13.21
CA GLN A 92 -22.10 -31.38 14.39
C GLN A 92 -22.49 -30.38 15.47
N ILE A 93 -21.98 -29.14 15.44
CA ILE A 93 -22.50 -28.05 16.29
C ILE A 93 -24.01 -27.89 16.09
N GLY A 94 -24.53 -28.15 14.88
CA GLY A 94 -25.98 -28.13 14.61
C GLY A 94 -26.81 -29.14 15.41
N ASN A 95 -26.18 -30.09 16.12
CA ASN A 95 -26.86 -31.02 17.02
C ASN A 95 -27.02 -30.49 18.45
N LEU A 96 -26.39 -29.36 18.81
CA LEU A 96 -26.51 -28.70 20.12
C LEU A 96 -27.89 -28.01 20.26
N SER A 97 -28.95 -28.80 20.39
CA SER A 97 -30.34 -28.33 20.25
C SER A 97 -30.80 -27.25 21.26
N PHE A 98 -30.05 -27.06 22.35
CA PHE A 98 -30.32 -26.04 23.37
C PHE A 98 -29.46 -24.78 23.23
N LEU A 99 -28.53 -24.74 22.26
CA LEU A 99 -27.59 -23.64 22.07
C LEU A 99 -28.36 -22.34 21.77
N SER A 100 -28.16 -21.34 22.62
CA SER A 100 -28.69 -19.99 22.47
C SER A 100 -27.62 -18.97 22.07
N SER A 101 -26.35 -19.24 22.39
CA SER A 101 -25.24 -18.35 22.05
C SER A 101 -24.09 -19.14 21.40
N LEU A 102 -23.68 -18.72 20.22
CA LEU A 102 -22.48 -19.21 19.54
C LEU A 102 -21.60 -18.01 19.19
N VAL A 103 -20.50 -17.87 19.91
CA VAL A 103 -19.50 -16.82 19.68
C VAL A 103 -18.19 -17.50 19.37
N LEU A 104 -17.66 -17.27 18.17
CA LEU A 104 -16.37 -17.77 17.69
C LEU A 104 -15.58 -16.62 17.03
N SER A 105 -15.63 -15.43 17.65
CA SER A 105 -15.03 -14.22 17.10
C SER A 105 -13.50 -14.25 17.23
N ASN A 106 -12.78 -13.83 16.19
CA ASN A 106 -11.31 -13.72 16.26
C ASN A 106 -10.62 -15.06 16.58
N THR A 107 -11.11 -16.18 16.02
CA THR A 107 -10.63 -17.53 16.34
C THR A 107 -9.82 -18.19 15.22
N SER A 108 -9.48 -17.44 14.16
CA SER A 108 -8.73 -17.92 12.98
C SER A 108 -9.44 -19.05 12.20
N LEU A 109 -10.76 -19.12 12.27
CA LEU A 109 -11.56 -20.14 11.57
C LEU A 109 -11.61 -19.90 10.06
N ILE A 110 -11.67 -20.98 9.29
CA ILE A 110 -11.69 -21.03 7.83
C ILE A 110 -12.84 -21.89 7.32
N GLY A 111 -12.99 -21.95 5.99
CA GLY A 111 -14.00 -22.79 5.33
C GLY A 111 -15.40 -22.16 5.33
N PRO A 112 -16.41 -22.88 4.82
CA PRO A 112 -17.77 -22.36 4.71
C PRO A 112 -18.53 -22.37 6.04
N LEU A 113 -19.57 -21.53 6.14
CA LEU A 113 -20.56 -21.64 7.22
C LEU A 113 -21.35 -22.95 7.05
N PRO A 114 -21.38 -23.85 8.07
CA PRO A 114 -22.12 -25.10 7.97
C PRO A 114 -23.63 -24.86 7.87
N THR A 115 -24.29 -25.56 6.94
CA THR A 115 -25.75 -25.48 6.77
C THR A 115 -26.51 -25.98 8.00
N GLU A 116 -25.90 -26.88 8.75
CA GLU A 116 -26.42 -27.48 9.98
C GLU A 116 -26.65 -26.44 11.08
N LEU A 117 -25.97 -25.29 11.04
CA LEU A 117 -26.25 -24.19 11.97
C LEU A 117 -27.70 -23.75 11.90
N GLY A 118 -28.33 -23.80 10.71
CA GLY A 118 -29.76 -23.50 10.53
C GLY A 118 -30.73 -24.47 11.23
N ARG A 119 -30.23 -25.55 11.87
CA ARG A 119 -31.03 -26.50 12.65
C ARG A 119 -31.16 -26.11 14.13
N LEU A 120 -30.45 -25.08 14.60
CA LEU A 120 -30.40 -24.69 16.00
C LEU A 120 -31.64 -23.86 16.41
N PRO A 121 -32.68 -24.44 17.01
CA PRO A 121 -33.98 -23.78 17.12
C PRO A 121 -34.04 -22.70 18.20
N ARG A 122 -32.97 -22.58 19.01
CA ARG A 122 -32.89 -21.66 20.16
C ARG A 122 -31.84 -20.57 20.02
N LEU A 123 -31.09 -20.56 18.91
CA LEU A 123 -29.99 -19.63 18.73
C LEU A 123 -30.51 -18.19 18.69
N GLN A 124 -29.97 -17.35 19.56
CA GLN A 124 -30.25 -15.92 19.69
C GLN A 124 -29.05 -15.09 19.22
N THR A 125 -27.85 -15.54 19.53
CA THR A 125 -26.61 -14.86 19.20
C THR A 125 -25.73 -15.76 18.34
N LEU A 126 -25.39 -15.29 17.14
CA LEU A 126 -24.42 -15.92 16.24
C LEU A 126 -23.35 -14.89 15.87
N VAL A 127 -22.17 -15.02 16.48
CA VAL A 127 -21.03 -14.15 16.25
C VAL A 127 -19.86 -14.95 15.72
N LEU A 128 -19.59 -14.78 14.42
CA LEU A 128 -18.47 -15.41 13.72
C LEU A 128 -17.54 -14.37 13.08
N SER A 129 -17.62 -13.12 13.57
CA SER A 129 -16.80 -12.01 13.10
C SER A 129 -15.33 -12.35 13.15
N TYR A 130 -14.54 -11.61 12.38
CA TYR A 130 -13.11 -11.62 12.59
C TYR A 130 -12.49 -13.02 12.37
N ASN A 131 -12.86 -13.67 11.27
CA ASN A 131 -12.28 -14.95 10.87
C ASN A 131 -11.82 -14.91 9.39
N SER A 132 -11.57 -16.08 8.80
CA SER A 132 -11.30 -16.28 7.37
C SER A 132 -12.35 -17.21 6.75
N LEU A 133 -13.59 -17.14 7.24
CA LEU A 133 -14.72 -17.92 6.71
C LEU A 133 -14.98 -17.53 5.25
N SER A 134 -15.28 -18.51 4.42
CA SER A 134 -15.48 -18.35 2.97
C SER A 134 -16.82 -18.97 2.55
N GLY A 135 -17.07 -19.10 1.25
CA GLY A 135 -18.34 -19.62 0.76
C GLY A 135 -19.48 -18.60 0.85
N THR A 136 -20.71 -19.07 0.64
CA THR A 136 -21.92 -18.25 0.67
C THR A 136 -22.63 -18.31 2.02
N ILE A 137 -23.41 -17.29 2.36
CA ILE A 137 -24.33 -17.35 3.50
C ILE A 137 -25.42 -18.42 3.20
N PRO A 138 -25.55 -19.50 4.00
CA PRO A 138 -26.54 -20.53 3.74
C PRO A 138 -27.97 -20.00 3.94
N SER A 139 -28.85 -20.20 2.96
CA SER A 139 -30.27 -19.76 3.06
C SER A 139 -31.02 -20.39 4.24
N ILE A 140 -30.62 -21.60 4.64
CA ILE A 140 -31.17 -22.33 5.80
C ILE A 140 -30.97 -21.59 7.13
N LEU A 141 -30.05 -20.62 7.21
CA LEU A 141 -29.93 -19.73 8.38
C LEU A 141 -31.24 -18.95 8.63
N GLY A 142 -32.07 -18.74 7.60
CA GLY A 142 -33.41 -18.16 7.75
C GLY A 142 -34.34 -18.94 8.68
N ASN A 143 -34.04 -20.20 9.00
CA ASN A 143 -34.83 -21.00 9.97
C ASN A 143 -34.61 -20.58 11.43
N LEU A 144 -33.59 -19.77 11.72
CA LEU A 144 -33.21 -19.36 13.07
C LEU A 144 -34.13 -18.25 13.60
N THR A 145 -35.44 -18.49 13.68
CA THR A 145 -36.46 -17.46 13.97
C THR A 145 -36.33 -16.78 15.34
N ARG A 146 -35.48 -17.29 16.24
CA ARG A 146 -35.13 -16.67 17.54
C ARG A 146 -33.86 -15.81 17.50
N LEU A 147 -33.16 -15.75 16.37
CA LEU A 147 -31.91 -15.02 16.24
C LEU A 147 -32.17 -13.51 16.40
N GLU A 148 -31.43 -12.90 17.30
CA GLU A 148 -31.45 -11.47 17.63
C GLU A 148 -30.21 -10.76 17.07
N SER A 149 -29.08 -11.46 17.01
CA SER A 149 -27.79 -10.91 16.62
C SER A 149 -27.07 -11.83 15.63
N LEU A 150 -26.79 -11.33 14.42
CA LEU A 150 -26.00 -12.01 13.40
C LEU A 150 -24.78 -11.17 13.00
N TYR A 151 -23.59 -11.66 13.33
CA TYR A 151 -22.34 -10.98 13.07
C TYR A 151 -21.43 -11.91 12.25
N LEU A 152 -21.23 -11.56 10.98
CA LEU A 152 -20.32 -12.24 10.05
C LEU A 152 -19.24 -11.30 9.50
N ASN A 153 -19.10 -10.11 10.07
CA ASN A 153 -18.19 -9.10 9.55
C ASN A 153 -16.72 -9.54 9.55
N SER A 154 -15.94 -8.98 8.62
CA SER A 154 -14.49 -9.18 8.52
C SER A 154 -14.13 -10.66 8.29
N ASN A 155 -14.68 -11.19 7.20
CA ASN A 155 -14.50 -12.56 6.70
C ASN A 155 -14.28 -12.53 5.17
N LYS A 156 -14.28 -13.70 4.51
CA LYS A 156 -14.17 -13.88 3.05
C LYS A 156 -15.47 -14.44 2.45
N VAL A 157 -16.62 -14.18 3.08
CA VAL A 157 -17.93 -14.66 2.59
C VAL A 157 -18.28 -13.94 1.30
N PHE A 158 -18.77 -14.68 0.31
CA PHE A 158 -19.11 -14.14 -1.02
C PHE A 158 -20.51 -14.53 -1.46
N GLY A 159 -20.95 -14.02 -2.62
CA GLY A 159 -22.28 -14.27 -3.16
C GLY A 159 -23.33 -13.30 -2.61
N GLY A 160 -24.61 -13.57 -2.88
CA GLY A 160 -25.71 -12.71 -2.47
C GLY A 160 -26.17 -12.93 -1.03
N ILE A 161 -26.81 -11.91 -0.45
CA ILE A 161 -27.53 -12.05 0.82
C ILE A 161 -28.80 -12.90 0.55
N PRO A 162 -29.03 -14.03 1.25
CA PRO A 162 -30.21 -14.87 1.02
C PRO A 162 -31.51 -14.16 1.41
N GLN A 163 -32.55 -14.27 0.58
CA GLN A 163 -33.87 -13.69 0.89
C GLN A 163 -34.53 -14.38 2.10
N GLU A 164 -34.19 -15.64 2.36
CA GLU A 164 -34.70 -16.43 3.48
C GLU A 164 -34.34 -15.82 4.85
N LEU A 165 -33.31 -14.96 4.94
CA LEU A 165 -33.01 -14.22 6.16
C LEU A 165 -34.17 -13.30 6.59
N ALA A 166 -35.11 -12.99 5.69
CA ALA A 166 -36.34 -12.28 6.02
C ALA A 166 -37.18 -12.97 7.11
N ASN A 167 -37.01 -14.29 7.29
CA ASN A 167 -37.72 -15.06 8.32
C ASN A 167 -37.18 -14.83 9.74
N LEU A 168 -36.05 -14.13 9.90
CA LEU A 168 -35.43 -13.79 11.18
C LEU A 168 -36.15 -12.62 11.85
N ASN A 169 -37.43 -12.80 12.17
CA ASN A 169 -38.32 -11.71 12.64
C ASN A 169 -37.91 -11.10 14.01
N ASN A 170 -36.97 -11.72 14.74
CA ASN A 170 -36.43 -11.19 16.00
C ASN A 170 -35.07 -10.50 15.84
N LEU A 171 -34.50 -10.47 14.63
CA LEU A 171 -33.18 -9.93 14.39
C LEU A 171 -33.18 -8.42 14.64
N GLN A 172 -32.30 -8.00 15.54
CA GLN A 172 -32.05 -6.61 15.90
C GLN A 172 -30.78 -6.09 15.21
N ILE A 173 -29.76 -6.95 15.08
CA ILE A 173 -28.46 -6.56 14.54
C ILE A 173 -28.04 -7.50 13.41
N LEU A 174 -27.76 -6.92 12.25
CA LEU A 174 -27.18 -7.60 11.10
C LEU A 174 -25.86 -6.92 10.70
N ARG A 175 -24.74 -7.58 10.96
CA ARG A 175 -23.40 -7.11 10.56
C ARG A 175 -22.75 -8.07 9.58
N LEU A 176 -22.59 -7.61 8.35
CA LEU A 176 -21.98 -8.34 7.25
C LEU A 176 -20.83 -7.55 6.60
N SER A 177 -20.30 -6.51 7.27
CA SER A 177 -19.25 -5.66 6.69
C SER A 177 -17.97 -6.42 6.39
N ASP A 178 -17.12 -5.85 5.53
CA ASP A 178 -15.77 -6.37 5.27
C ASP A 178 -15.80 -7.82 4.80
N ASN A 179 -16.58 -8.07 3.75
CA ASN A 179 -16.74 -9.35 3.09
C ASN A 179 -16.71 -9.14 1.56
N ASN A 180 -16.95 -10.20 0.81
CA ASN A 180 -17.01 -10.17 -0.66
C ASN A 180 -18.44 -10.40 -1.17
N LEU A 181 -19.45 -9.94 -0.41
CA LEU A 181 -20.87 -10.09 -0.78
C LEU A 181 -21.20 -9.25 -2.01
N SER A 182 -21.98 -9.80 -2.93
CA SER A 182 -22.24 -9.22 -4.24
C SER A 182 -23.71 -9.33 -4.62
N GLY A 183 -24.15 -8.58 -5.63
CA GLY A 183 -25.54 -8.58 -6.08
C GLY A 183 -26.44 -7.66 -5.23
N PRO A 184 -27.76 -7.70 -5.45
CA PRO A 184 -28.68 -6.76 -4.82
C PRO A 184 -28.92 -7.08 -3.34
N ILE A 185 -29.18 -6.04 -2.54
CA ILE A 185 -29.80 -6.22 -1.22
C ILE A 185 -31.25 -6.72 -1.44
N PRO A 186 -31.64 -7.91 -0.95
CA PRO A 186 -32.95 -8.48 -1.28
C PRO A 186 -34.10 -7.65 -0.73
N GLN A 187 -35.03 -7.27 -1.59
CA GLN A 187 -36.20 -6.47 -1.19
C GLN A 187 -37.07 -7.16 -0.13
N GLY A 188 -37.15 -8.49 -0.19
CA GLY A 188 -37.93 -9.30 0.75
C GLY A 188 -37.47 -9.22 2.20
N LEU A 189 -36.23 -8.78 2.49
CA LEU A 189 -35.76 -8.62 3.87
C LEU A 189 -36.55 -7.56 4.66
N PHE A 190 -37.08 -6.56 3.96
CA PHE A 190 -37.66 -5.37 4.58
C PHE A 190 -39.14 -5.17 4.25
N ASN A 191 -39.68 -5.94 3.30
CA ASN A 191 -41.00 -5.70 2.78
C ASN A 191 -42.08 -6.35 3.68
N ASN A 192 -42.88 -5.53 4.35
CA ASN A 192 -44.00 -5.95 5.19
C ASN A 192 -45.32 -6.22 4.42
N THR A 193 -45.34 -6.09 3.08
CA THR A 193 -46.61 -6.22 2.35
C THR A 193 -47.07 -7.69 2.28
N PRO A 194 -48.25 -8.03 2.85
CA PRO A 194 -48.86 -9.33 2.63
C PRO A 194 -49.33 -9.36 1.17
N ASN A 195 -48.67 -10.15 0.33
CA ASN A 195 -48.97 -10.23 -1.09
C ASN A 195 -50.39 -10.81 -1.28
N LEU A 196 -51.39 -9.95 -1.50
CA LEU A 196 -52.77 -10.32 -1.84
C LEU A 196 -52.85 -10.76 -3.30
N ARG A 197 -52.22 -11.90 -3.63
CA ARG A 197 -52.53 -12.81 -4.76
C ARG A 197 -51.48 -13.93 -4.76
N ALA A 198 -51.94 -15.13 -4.41
CA ALA A 198 -51.21 -16.40 -4.21
C ALA A 198 -50.75 -16.67 -2.76
N ILE A 199 -50.94 -17.93 -2.36
CA ILE A 199 -50.97 -18.51 -1.00
C ILE A 199 -49.67 -18.22 -0.20
N PRO A 200 -49.74 -17.87 1.10
CA PRO A 200 -48.62 -17.28 1.84
C PRO A 200 -47.62 -18.33 2.31
N GLY A 201 -46.46 -18.38 1.68
CA GLY A 201 -45.23 -18.86 2.30
C GLY A 201 -44.39 -17.64 2.68
N SER A 202 -44.25 -17.38 3.99
CA SER A 202 -43.42 -16.32 4.61
C SER A 202 -43.76 -14.86 4.28
N VAL A 203 -44.57 -14.23 5.14
CA VAL A 203 -44.45 -12.79 5.41
C VAL A 203 -43.23 -12.63 6.34
N GLY A 204 -42.03 -12.79 5.78
CA GLY A 204 -40.78 -12.56 6.50
C GLY A 204 -40.38 -11.11 6.34
N SER A 205 -40.18 -10.40 7.44
CA SER A 205 -39.60 -9.04 7.44
C SER A 205 -38.82 -8.81 8.72
N LEU A 206 -37.67 -8.16 8.61
CA LEU A 206 -36.79 -7.79 9.71
C LEU A 206 -37.35 -6.62 10.52
N SER A 207 -38.59 -6.72 10.98
CA SER A 207 -39.36 -5.63 11.61
C SER A 207 -38.78 -5.09 12.92
N LYS A 208 -37.88 -5.83 13.58
CA LYS A 208 -37.18 -5.42 14.82
C LYS A 208 -35.74 -4.95 14.57
N LEU A 209 -35.31 -4.83 13.32
CA LEU A 209 -33.93 -4.48 13.02
C LEU A 209 -33.61 -3.05 13.49
N GLU A 210 -32.61 -2.95 14.34
CA GLU A 210 -32.05 -1.71 14.86
C GLU A 210 -30.82 -1.28 14.07
N MET A 211 -30.05 -2.25 13.56
CA MET A 211 -28.75 -1.97 12.93
C MET A 211 -28.54 -2.82 11.68
N LEU A 212 -28.31 -2.13 10.56
CA LEU A 212 -27.94 -2.72 9.28
C LEU A 212 -26.55 -2.23 8.86
N VAL A 213 -25.55 -3.11 8.96
CA VAL A 213 -24.15 -2.79 8.65
C VAL A 213 -23.64 -3.72 7.57
N LEU A 214 -23.48 -3.18 6.36
CA LEU A 214 -23.09 -3.88 5.13
C LEU A 214 -21.87 -3.23 4.45
N GLU A 215 -21.11 -2.43 5.18
CA GLU A 215 -19.98 -1.65 4.64
C GLU A 215 -18.91 -2.56 4.00
N ASN A 216 -18.10 -2.03 3.08
CA ASN A 216 -16.97 -2.73 2.48
C ASN A 216 -17.36 -4.09 1.88
N ASN A 217 -18.24 -4.06 0.87
CA ASN A 217 -18.67 -5.23 0.12
C ASN A 217 -18.78 -4.87 -1.38
N LEU A 218 -19.29 -5.80 -2.21
CA LEU A 218 -19.53 -5.63 -3.64
C LEU A 218 -21.03 -5.52 -3.97
N LEU A 219 -21.87 -5.14 -3.02
CA LEU A 219 -23.32 -5.07 -3.20
C LEU A 219 -23.68 -4.04 -4.28
N SER A 220 -24.64 -4.36 -5.13
CA SER A 220 -24.97 -3.57 -6.31
C SER A 220 -26.46 -3.25 -6.37
N CYS A 221 -26.88 -2.52 -7.42
CA CYS A 221 -28.26 -2.12 -7.67
C CYS A 221 -28.79 -1.10 -6.65
N SER A 222 -30.08 -0.78 -6.75
CA SER A 222 -30.74 0.20 -5.87
C SER A 222 -30.97 -0.35 -4.47
N ILE A 223 -30.81 0.52 -3.47
CA ILE A 223 -31.20 0.24 -2.09
C ILE A 223 -32.72 -0.02 -1.99
N PRO A 224 -33.18 -1.09 -1.31
CA PRO A 224 -34.60 -1.39 -1.17
C PRO A 224 -35.38 -0.25 -0.47
N ALA A 225 -36.43 0.23 -1.11
CA ALA A 225 -37.21 1.37 -0.59
C ALA A 225 -37.86 1.10 0.77
N ALA A 226 -38.19 -0.15 1.08
CA ALA A 226 -38.78 -0.53 2.35
C ALA A 226 -37.84 -0.30 3.56
N ILE A 227 -36.52 -0.23 3.36
CA ILE A 227 -35.56 0.11 4.43
C ILE A 227 -35.89 1.48 5.02
N PHE A 228 -36.39 2.40 4.21
CA PHE A 228 -36.69 3.78 4.61
C PHE A 228 -37.98 3.93 5.42
N ASN A 229 -38.66 2.82 5.74
CA ASN A 229 -39.89 2.80 6.54
C ASN A 229 -39.78 1.80 7.70
N MET A 230 -38.60 1.70 8.32
CA MET A 230 -38.34 0.79 9.44
C MET A 230 -38.30 1.54 10.78
N SER A 231 -39.30 1.33 11.63
CA SER A 231 -39.51 2.12 12.84
C SER A 231 -38.44 1.97 13.93
N TYR A 232 -37.72 0.85 13.97
CA TYR A 232 -36.70 0.56 15.00
C TYR A 232 -35.27 0.86 14.54
N LEU A 233 -35.08 1.16 13.25
CA LEU A 233 -33.75 1.26 12.67
C LEU A 233 -33.04 2.52 13.18
N GLN A 234 -31.92 2.30 13.87
CA GLN A 234 -31.05 3.31 14.46
C GLN A 234 -29.86 3.62 13.55
N ALA A 235 -29.34 2.62 12.84
CA ALA A 235 -28.18 2.81 11.97
C ALA A 235 -28.34 2.09 10.62
N ILE A 236 -28.08 2.84 9.55
CA ILE A 236 -27.88 2.32 8.19
C ILE A 236 -26.44 2.64 7.79
N ALA A 237 -25.62 1.61 7.59
CA ALA A 237 -24.23 1.75 7.16
C ALA A 237 -23.95 0.80 5.99
N VAL A 238 -23.83 1.37 4.78
CA VAL A 238 -23.59 0.61 3.53
C VAL A 238 -22.43 1.19 2.71
N THR A 239 -21.56 1.95 3.38
CA THR A 239 -20.38 2.60 2.80
C THR A 239 -19.50 1.63 2.00
N ARG A 240 -18.88 2.09 0.91
CA ARG A 240 -18.00 1.27 0.04
C ARG A 240 -18.68 0.02 -0.50
N ASN A 241 -19.66 0.26 -1.37
CA ASN A 241 -20.34 -0.75 -2.16
C ASN A 241 -20.53 -0.23 -3.61
N ASN A 242 -21.19 -1.01 -4.45
CA ASN A 242 -21.56 -0.66 -5.82
C ASN A 242 -23.06 -0.26 -5.94
N LEU A 243 -23.67 0.25 -4.86
CA LEU A 243 -25.09 0.61 -4.83
C LEU A 243 -25.34 1.85 -5.69
N ARG A 244 -26.47 1.87 -6.41
CA ARG A 244 -26.78 2.85 -7.47
C ARG A 244 -28.19 3.41 -7.36
N GLY A 245 -28.45 4.49 -8.10
CA GLY A 245 -29.78 5.08 -8.25
C GLY A 245 -30.17 5.98 -7.08
N PRO A 246 -31.40 6.53 -7.09
CA PRO A 246 -31.78 7.56 -6.14
C PRO A 246 -32.23 6.99 -4.80
N ILE A 247 -32.08 7.79 -3.74
CA ILE A 247 -32.72 7.50 -2.45
C ILE A 247 -34.25 7.71 -2.62
N PRO A 248 -35.09 6.78 -2.15
CA PRO A 248 -36.56 6.88 -2.20
C PRO A 248 -37.11 8.20 -1.60
N GLY A 249 -38.18 8.72 -2.21
CA GLY A 249 -38.65 10.09 -2.01
C GLY A 249 -39.43 10.40 -0.72
N ASN A 250 -39.85 11.67 -0.62
CA ASN A 250 -40.26 12.38 0.62
C ASN A 250 -41.42 11.79 1.45
N GLU A 251 -42.37 11.09 0.82
CA GLU A 251 -43.51 10.48 1.54
C GLU A 251 -43.16 9.11 2.13
N SER A 252 -42.11 8.45 1.62
CA SER A 252 -41.76 7.08 1.97
C SER A 252 -40.80 6.95 3.16
N ILE A 253 -40.18 8.07 3.59
CA ILE A 253 -39.21 8.08 4.68
C ILE A 253 -39.91 8.23 6.03
N HIS A 254 -39.81 7.19 6.87
CA HIS A 254 -40.24 7.18 8.26
C HIS A 254 -39.27 6.33 9.10
N LEU A 255 -38.22 6.98 9.60
CA LEU A 255 -37.16 6.37 10.41
C LEU A 255 -37.01 7.14 11.75
N PRO A 256 -37.97 7.02 12.66
CA PRO A 256 -38.04 7.86 13.87
C PRO A 256 -36.87 7.62 14.85
N MET A 257 -36.21 6.47 14.78
CA MET A 257 -35.11 6.09 15.67
C MET A 257 -33.72 6.28 15.03
N LEU A 258 -33.63 6.75 13.79
CA LEU A 258 -32.37 6.80 13.05
C LEU A 258 -31.40 7.83 13.63
N GLU A 259 -30.21 7.36 13.99
CA GLU A 259 -29.09 8.13 14.54
C GLU A 259 -27.96 8.26 13.52
N VAL A 260 -27.69 7.23 12.72
CA VAL A 260 -26.58 7.21 11.74
C VAL A 260 -27.08 6.82 10.36
N PHE A 261 -26.79 7.68 9.38
CA PHE A 261 -27.10 7.44 7.98
C PHE A 261 -25.82 7.56 7.13
N SER A 262 -25.23 6.40 6.81
CA SER A 262 -23.94 6.32 6.11
C SER A 262 -24.02 5.51 4.82
N LEU A 263 -23.88 6.20 3.69
CA LEU A 263 -23.97 5.66 2.33
C LEU A 263 -22.73 6.01 1.48
N SER A 264 -21.63 6.46 2.09
CA SER A 264 -20.47 7.01 1.38
C SER A 264 -19.80 6.00 0.44
N GLU A 265 -19.02 6.48 -0.53
CA GLU A 265 -18.27 5.64 -1.48
C GLU A 265 -19.18 4.62 -2.20
N ASN A 266 -20.22 5.13 -2.84
CA ASN A 266 -21.17 4.37 -3.66
C ASN A 266 -21.44 5.13 -4.96
N TRP A 267 -22.50 4.76 -5.68
CA TRP A 267 -22.89 5.36 -6.96
C TRP A 267 -24.33 5.91 -6.88
N PHE A 268 -24.76 6.39 -5.70
CA PHE A 268 -26.08 6.98 -5.52
C PHE A 268 -26.22 8.28 -6.31
N ASP A 269 -27.38 8.50 -6.93
CA ASP A 269 -27.64 9.68 -7.76
C ASP A 269 -28.93 10.41 -7.37
N GLY A 270 -29.29 11.47 -8.11
CA GLY A 270 -30.46 12.29 -7.82
C GLY A 270 -30.29 13.19 -6.59
N PRO A 271 -31.35 13.90 -6.17
CA PRO A 271 -31.27 14.82 -5.03
C PRO A 271 -31.35 14.11 -3.68
N ILE A 272 -30.73 14.69 -2.66
CA ILE A 272 -30.89 14.23 -1.27
C ILE A 272 -32.35 14.50 -0.84
N PRO A 273 -33.14 13.47 -0.50
CA PRO A 273 -34.59 13.61 -0.31
C PRO A 273 -34.93 14.35 0.99
N SER A 274 -35.85 15.32 0.91
CA SER A 274 -36.27 16.10 2.07
C SER A 274 -37.07 15.30 3.10
N GLY A 275 -37.52 14.09 2.76
CA GLY A 275 -38.11 13.15 3.73
C GLY A 275 -37.18 12.83 4.91
N LEU A 276 -35.85 12.91 4.72
CA LEU A 276 -34.86 12.71 5.80
C LEU A 276 -34.98 13.74 6.93
N SER A 277 -35.56 14.92 6.68
CA SER A 277 -35.85 15.92 7.73
C SER A 277 -36.76 15.41 8.85
N LYS A 278 -37.49 14.31 8.63
CA LYS A 278 -38.33 13.66 9.64
C LYS A 278 -37.51 12.81 10.64
N CYS A 279 -36.24 12.53 10.36
CA CYS A 279 -35.37 11.70 11.20
C CYS A 279 -34.75 12.56 12.32
N GLN A 280 -35.55 12.92 13.31
CA GLN A 280 -35.19 13.91 14.34
C GLN A 280 -34.06 13.47 15.29
N ASN A 281 -33.73 12.18 15.33
CA ASN A 281 -32.64 11.64 16.14
C ASN A 281 -31.30 11.57 15.41
N LEU A 282 -31.22 11.98 14.14
CA LEU A 282 -30.00 11.82 13.34
C LEU A 282 -28.85 12.64 13.93
N ASP A 283 -27.77 11.95 14.27
CA ASP A 283 -26.52 12.51 14.79
C ASP A 283 -25.55 12.84 13.65
N ALA A 284 -25.46 11.98 12.63
CA ALA A 284 -24.83 12.43 11.38
C ALA A 284 -25.29 11.74 10.12
N ILE A 285 -24.96 12.46 9.05
CA ILE A 285 -25.18 12.09 7.67
C ILE A 285 -23.85 12.02 6.94
N SER A 286 -23.58 10.88 6.30
CA SER A 286 -22.40 10.66 5.49
C SER A 286 -22.79 10.12 4.12
N LEU A 287 -22.63 10.95 3.11
CA LEU A 287 -23.00 10.70 1.71
C LEU A 287 -21.83 10.99 0.76
N ALA A 288 -20.61 11.06 1.28
CA ALA A 288 -19.44 11.46 0.53
C ALA A 288 -19.12 10.47 -0.61
N VAL A 289 -18.48 10.93 -1.68
CA VAL A 289 -18.06 10.09 -2.82
C VAL A 289 -19.24 9.35 -3.44
N ASN A 290 -20.15 10.11 -4.05
CA ASN A 290 -21.35 9.63 -4.75
C ASN A 290 -21.65 10.56 -5.95
N ASN A 291 -22.82 10.42 -6.56
CA ASN A 291 -23.31 11.25 -7.67
C ASN A 291 -24.55 12.08 -7.26
N PHE A 292 -24.69 12.47 -5.99
CA PHE A 292 -25.83 13.28 -5.53
C PHE A 292 -25.84 14.65 -6.21
N THR A 293 -27.02 15.06 -6.67
CA THR A 293 -27.26 16.32 -7.40
C THR A 293 -28.16 17.27 -6.61
N GLY A 294 -28.39 18.47 -7.13
CA GLY A 294 -29.24 19.48 -6.48
C GLY A 294 -28.49 20.25 -5.39
N SER A 295 -29.20 21.06 -4.62
CA SER A 295 -28.58 21.92 -3.59
C SER A 295 -28.30 21.19 -2.28
N VAL A 296 -27.30 21.66 -1.53
CA VAL A 296 -27.14 21.29 -0.12
C VAL A 296 -28.45 21.59 0.61
N PRO A 297 -29.10 20.61 1.27
CA PRO A 297 -30.44 20.85 1.79
C PRO A 297 -30.46 21.70 3.06
N SER A 298 -31.18 22.82 3.05
CA SER A 298 -31.31 23.71 4.20
C SER A 298 -32.02 23.07 5.41
N TRP A 299 -32.85 22.03 5.18
CA TRP A 299 -33.51 21.30 6.27
C TRP A 299 -32.54 20.55 7.18
N LEU A 300 -31.28 20.35 6.78
CA LEU A 300 -30.23 19.83 7.69
C LEU A 300 -30.10 20.71 8.94
N ALA A 301 -30.34 22.02 8.82
CA ALA A 301 -30.34 22.96 9.94
C ALA A 301 -31.48 22.73 10.95
N THR A 302 -32.54 22.03 10.56
CA THR A 302 -33.71 21.77 11.42
C THR A 302 -33.54 20.52 12.28
N MET A 303 -32.46 19.76 12.09
CA MET A 303 -32.21 18.51 12.79
C MET A 303 -31.54 18.80 14.14
N PRO A 304 -32.15 18.46 15.29
CA PRO A 304 -31.72 18.97 16.59
C PRO A 304 -30.44 18.32 17.13
N ASN A 305 -30.11 17.09 16.71
CA ASN A 305 -28.98 16.32 17.23
C ASN A 305 -27.80 16.20 16.26
N LEU A 306 -27.85 16.85 15.09
CA LEU A 306 -26.95 16.59 13.97
C LEU A 306 -25.53 17.15 14.17
N THR A 307 -24.60 16.37 14.72
CA THR A 307 -23.23 16.84 14.97
C THR A 307 -22.31 16.81 13.75
N ALA A 308 -22.61 16.06 12.68
CA ALA A 308 -21.77 16.06 11.49
C ALA A 308 -22.50 15.92 10.16
N ILE A 309 -21.93 16.57 9.15
CA ILE A 309 -22.42 16.58 7.77
C ILE A 309 -21.22 16.33 6.84
N TYR A 310 -21.23 15.18 6.16
CA TYR A 310 -20.23 14.83 5.15
C TYR A 310 -20.88 14.59 3.79
N LEU A 311 -20.74 15.55 2.88
CA LEU A 311 -21.32 15.53 1.53
C LEU A 311 -20.26 15.70 0.43
N SER A 312 -18.99 15.47 0.74
CA SER A 312 -17.87 15.71 -0.17
C SER A 312 -17.87 14.81 -1.40
N THR A 313 -17.22 15.24 -2.48
CA THR A 313 -17.08 14.49 -3.75
C THR A 313 -18.44 14.05 -4.29
N ASN A 314 -19.26 15.02 -4.68
CA ASN A 314 -20.59 14.83 -5.25
C ASN A 314 -20.85 15.84 -6.39
N GLU A 315 -22.08 15.88 -6.89
CA GLU A 315 -22.54 16.77 -7.96
C GLU A 315 -23.46 17.88 -7.43
N LEU A 316 -23.30 18.28 -6.15
CA LEU A 316 -24.16 19.27 -5.50
C LEU A 316 -23.88 20.67 -6.05
N THR A 317 -24.94 21.44 -6.26
CA THR A 317 -24.91 22.78 -6.88
C THR A 317 -25.54 23.85 -5.97
N GLY A 318 -25.53 25.10 -6.41
CA GLY A 318 -26.13 26.21 -5.68
C GLY A 318 -25.27 26.69 -4.51
N LYS A 319 -25.88 27.48 -3.61
CA LYS A 319 -25.15 28.14 -2.51
C LYS A 319 -25.08 27.26 -1.26
N ILE A 320 -24.07 27.52 -0.43
CA ILE A 320 -24.03 27.02 0.94
C ILE A 320 -25.22 27.63 1.72
N PRO A 321 -26.13 26.82 2.29
CA PRO A 321 -27.29 27.33 3.01
C PRO A 321 -26.87 28.05 4.29
N VAL A 322 -27.25 29.32 4.41
CA VAL A 322 -26.99 30.12 5.62
C VAL A 322 -27.69 29.51 6.83
N GLU A 323 -28.83 28.84 6.64
CA GLU A 323 -29.61 28.21 7.70
C GLU A 323 -28.80 27.22 8.54
N LEU A 324 -27.75 26.60 7.97
CA LEU A 324 -26.84 25.71 8.69
C LEU A 324 -26.19 26.40 9.89
N SER A 325 -26.06 27.73 9.90
CA SER A 325 -25.55 28.51 11.04
C SER A 325 -26.40 28.33 12.31
N ASN A 326 -27.67 27.97 12.18
CA ASN A 326 -28.57 27.74 13.31
C ASN A 326 -28.18 26.48 14.10
N HIS A 327 -27.40 25.58 13.51
CA HIS A 327 -27.04 24.31 14.14
C HIS A 327 -25.74 24.42 14.94
N THR A 328 -25.77 25.14 16.07
CA THR A 328 -24.58 25.42 16.89
C THR A 328 -23.92 24.19 17.52
N GLY A 329 -24.59 23.04 17.51
CA GLY A 329 -24.04 21.74 17.93
C GLY A 329 -23.12 21.07 16.89
N LEU A 330 -23.02 21.61 15.67
CA LEU A 330 -22.24 21.01 14.59
C LEU A 330 -20.74 20.98 14.93
N LEU A 331 -20.12 19.81 14.77
CA LEU A 331 -18.71 19.55 15.02
C LEU A 331 -17.91 19.44 13.72
N ALA A 332 -18.53 18.93 12.64
CA ALA A 332 -17.88 18.79 11.34
C ALA A 332 -18.81 19.14 10.19
N LEU A 333 -18.30 19.92 9.24
CA LEU A 333 -18.97 20.27 7.99
C LEU A 333 -18.02 20.08 6.82
N ASP A 334 -18.30 19.09 5.97
CA ASP A 334 -17.55 18.81 4.76
C ASP A 334 -18.46 18.88 3.53
N LEU A 335 -18.23 19.89 2.70
CA LEU A 335 -18.91 20.09 1.41
C LEU A 335 -17.91 20.17 0.24
N SER A 336 -16.69 19.66 0.44
CA SER A 336 -15.63 19.73 -0.56
C SER A 336 -15.94 18.94 -1.84
N GLU A 337 -15.22 19.22 -2.93
CA GLU A 337 -15.33 18.54 -4.22
C GLU A 337 -16.78 18.45 -4.73
N ASN A 338 -17.41 19.61 -4.89
CA ASN A 338 -18.76 19.75 -5.42
C ASN A 338 -18.80 20.89 -6.45
N LYS A 339 -19.99 21.34 -6.84
CA LYS A 339 -20.23 22.48 -7.75
C LYS A 339 -20.91 23.64 -7.02
N LEU A 340 -20.57 23.85 -5.74
CA LEU A 340 -21.16 24.91 -4.93
C LEU A 340 -20.62 26.28 -5.33
N GLU A 341 -21.51 27.27 -5.36
CA GLU A 341 -21.22 28.65 -5.75
C GLU A 341 -21.63 29.64 -4.64
N GLY A 342 -21.44 30.94 -4.89
CA GLY A 342 -21.78 32.00 -3.93
C GLY A 342 -20.66 32.29 -2.95
N GLU A 343 -20.99 32.79 -1.76
CA GLU A 343 -20.03 33.22 -0.73
C GLU A 343 -20.12 32.33 0.51
N ILE A 344 -19.07 32.33 1.34
CA ILE A 344 -19.12 31.68 2.67
C ILE A 344 -20.01 32.53 3.60
N PRO A 345 -21.09 31.98 4.18
CA PRO A 345 -21.97 32.77 5.04
C PRO A 345 -21.25 33.27 6.31
N PRO A 346 -21.24 34.58 6.59
CA PRO A 346 -20.63 35.11 7.82
C PRO A 346 -21.32 34.61 9.09
N GLU A 347 -22.58 34.21 9.03
CA GLU A 347 -23.32 33.62 10.13
C GLU A 347 -22.69 32.32 10.65
N PHE A 348 -21.83 31.65 9.86
CA PHE A 348 -21.13 30.44 10.28
C PHE A 348 -20.19 30.68 11.46
N GLY A 349 -19.81 31.92 11.76
CA GLY A 349 -19.13 32.29 13.00
C GLY A 349 -19.93 32.03 14.28
N GLN A 350 -21.19 31.59 14.19
CA GLN A 350 -22.02 31.16 15.31
C GLN A 350 -21.81 29.67 15.70
N LEU A 351 -21.17 28.88 14.83
CA LEU A 351 -20.97 27.43 14.99
C LEU A 351 -19.83 27.10 15.97
N ARG A 352 -19.92 27.58 17.21
CA ARG A 352 -18.78 27.60 18.16
C ARG A 352 -18.15 26.24 18.49
N ASN A 353 -18.87 25.14 18.29
CA ASN A 353 -18.37 23.78 18.51
C ASN A 353 -17.68 23.17 17.27
N LEU A 354 -17.68 23.87 16.14
CA LEU A 354 -17.16 23.38 14.87
C LEU A 354 -15.64 23.17 14.98
N ARG A 355 -15.19 21.97 14.61
CA ARG A 355 -13.80 21.52 14.68
C ARG A 355 -13.16 21.34 13.31
N TYR A 356 -13.99 21.05 12.32
CA TYR A 356 -13.60 20.80 10.95
C TYR A 356 -14.56 21.50 10.00
N ILE A 357 -13.99 22.28 9.09
CA ILE A 357 -14.71 22.89 7.97
C ILE A 357 -13.91 22.67 6.70
N SER A 358 -14.52 22.04 5.69
CA SER A 358 -13.94 21.97 4.36
C SER A 358 -14.97 22.34 3.29
N PHE A 359 -14.56 23.27 2.44
CA PHE A 359 -15.27 23.69 1.23
C PHE A 359 -14.36 23.57 -0.01
N ALA A 360 -13.30 22.77 0.08
CA ALA A 360 -12.31 22.66 -0.97
C ALA A 360 -12.90 22.29 -2.34
N ASN A 361 -12.25 22.68 -3.43
CA ASN A 361 -12.59 22.29 -4.80
C ASN A 361 -14.07 22.54 -5.14
N ASN A 362 -14.48 23.80 -5.04
CA ASN A 362 -15.81 24.27 -5.41
C ASN A 362 -15.70 25.55 -6.27
N GLN A 363 -16.82 26.23 -6.52
CA GLN A 363 -16.90 27.50 -7.26
C GLN A 363 -17.23 28.66 -6.31
N ILE A 364 -16.80 28.59 -5.05
CA ILE A 364 -17.10 29.59 -4.02
C ILE A 364 -16.26 30.84 -4.27
N THR A 365 -16.88 32.01 -4.10
CA THR A 365 -16.32 33.34 -4.35
C THR A 365 -16.50 34.24 -3.13
N GLY A 366 -16.14 35.52 -3.24
CA GLY A 366 -16.22 36.47 -2.11
C GLY A 366 -15.03 36.35 -1.17
N THR A 367 -15.13 36.97 0.01
CA THR A 367 -14.06 36.99 1.01
C THR A 367 -14.24 35.89 2.06
N ILE A 368 -13.16 35.56 2.77
CA ILE A 368 -13.24 34.74 3.98
C ILE A 368 -13.83 35.61 5.10
N PRO A 369 -14.98 35.26 5.72
CA PRO A 369 -15.61 36.10 6.73
C PRO A 369 -14.77 36.21 8.01
N GLU A 370 -14.65 37.41 8.59
CA GLU A 370 -13.95 37.63 9.86
C GLU A 370 -14.57 36.82 11.02
N SER A 371 -15.87 36.57 10.94
CA SER A 371 -16.63 35.82 11.95
C SER A 371 -16.19 34.37 12.11
N ILE A 372 -15.53 33.77 11.11
CA ILE A 372 -14.93 32.43 11.24
C ILE A 372 -13.87 32.41 12.35
N GLY A 373 -13.22 33.54 12.65
CA GLY A 373 -12.31 33.68 13.80
C GLY A 373 -12.98 33.50 15.16
N ASN A 374 -14.31 33.45 15.26
CA ASN A 374 -15.03 33.18 16.52
C ASN A 374 -15.08 31.68 16.87
N LEU A 375 -14.61 30.79 15.98
CA LEU A 375 -14.73 29.34 16.10
C LEU A 375 -13.53 28.74 16.86
N SER A 376 -13.41 29.02 18.15
CA SER A 376 -12.21 28.66 18.96
C SER A 376 -11.85 27.17 18.98
N ASP A 377 -12.81 26.28 18.74
CA ASP A 377 -12.61 24.81 18.70
C ASP A 377 -12.14 24.30 17.33
N LEU A 378 -12.05 25.18 16.34
CA LEU A 378 -11.68 24.83 14.98
C LEU A 378 -10.23 24.36 14.92
N THR A 379 -10.04 23.17 14.36
CA THR A 379 -8.73 22.53 14.22
C THR A 379 -8.22 22.55 12.79
N THR A 380 -9.14 22.52 11.83
CA THR A 380 -8.83 22.44 10.40
C THR A 380 -9.75 23.38 9.64
N ILE A 381 -9.15 24.24 8.84
CA ILE A 381 -9.81 25.05 7.81
C ILE A 381 -9.27 24.59 6.47
N ASP A 382 -10.16 24.12 5.61
CA ASP A 382 -9.82 23.75 4.25
C ASP A 382 -10.72 24.47 3.24
N LEU A 383 -10.11 25.41 2.52
CA LEU A 383 -10.73 26.26 1.51
C LEU A 383 -10.01 26.14 0.17
N PHE A 384 -9.24 25.06 -0.02
CA PHE A 384 -8.43 24.81 -1.20
C PHE A 384 -9.25 24.93 -2.50
N GLY A 385 -8.65 25.45 -3.59
CA GLY A 385 -9.23 25.33 -4.94
C GLY A 385 -10.60 25.98 -5.13
N ASN A 386 -10.69 27.29 -4.88
CA ASN A 386 -11.92 28.08 -5.02
C ASN A 386 -11.64 29.44 -5.68
N GLY A 387 -12.65 30.31 -5.77
CA GLY A 387 -12.56 31.68 -6.26
C GLY A 387 -12.51 32.75 -5.16
N LEU A 388 -12.08 32.41 -3.93
CA LEU A 388 -12.06 33.33 -2.79
C LEU A 388 -11.07 34.48 -3.02
N ASN A 389 -11.41 35.68 -2.57
CA ASN A 389 -10.61 36.90 -2.71
C ASN A 389 -10.48 37.68 -1.38
N GLY A 390 -9.86 38.85 -1.42
CA GLY A 390 -9.56 39.61 -0.20
C GLY A 390 -8.42 38.99 0.60
N SER A 391 -8.29 39.35 1.88
CA SER A 391 -7.24 38.85 2.78
C SER A 391 -7.73 37.74 3.70
N VAL A 392 -6.80 36.92 4.21
CA VAL A 392 -7.08 36.03 5.35
C VAL A 392 -7.36 36.90 6.59
N PRO A 393 -8.46 36.70 7.33
CA PRO A 393 -8.82 37.54 8.46
C PRO A 393 -7.82 37.49 9.63
N MET A 394 -7.53 38.65 10.22
CA MET A 394 -6.71 38.75 11.44
C MET A 394 -7.36 38.07 12.64
N SER A 395 -8.69 37.91 12.63
CA SER A 395 -9.44 37.20 13.67
C SER A 395 -9.05 35.72 13.78
N PHE A 396 -8.35 35.14 12.79
CA PHE A 396 -7.87 33.77 12.85
C PHE A 396 -6.86 33.53 13.99
N GLY A 397 -6.24 34.58 14.52
CA GLY A 397 -5.43 34.50 15.74
C GLY A 397 -6.20 34.12 17.00
N ASN A 398 -7.54 34.08 16.95
CA ASN A 398 -8.39 33.59 18.05
C ASN A 398 -8.65 32.06 17.97
N LEU A 399 -8.20 31.40 16.90
CA LEU A 399 -8.39 29.96 16.69
C LEU A 399 -7.29 29.16 17.39
N TRP A 400 -7.31 29.13 18.72
CA TRP A 400 -6.21 28.55 19.53
C TRP A 400 -5.97 27.05 19.29
N ASN A 401 -6.99 26.34 18.84
CA ASN A 401 -6.92 24.91 18.52
C ASN A 401 -6.56 24.62 17.05
N LEU A 402 -6.33 25.66 16.24
CA LEU A 402 -6.04 25.51 14.82
C LEU A 402 -4.73 24.73 14.62
N ARG A 403 -4.80 23.69 13.80
CA ARG A 403 -3.69 22.80 13.44
C ARG A 403 -3.32 22.95 11.98
N ARG A 404 -4.31 23.10 11.11
CA ARG A 404 -4.10 23.18 9.66
C ARG A 404 -4.98 24.25 9.04
N ILE A 405 -4.38 24.99 8.11
CA ILE A 405 -5.06 25.93 7.25
C ILE A 405 -4.61 25.71 5.82
N PHE A 406 -5.57 25.42 4.94
CA PHE A 406 -5.37 25.27 3.51
C PHE A 406 -6.22 26.31 2.80
N VAL A 407 -5.55 27.24 2.13
CA VAL A 407 -6.21 28.30 1.33
C VAL A 407 -5.62 28.39 -0.08
N ASP A 408 -4.88 27.36 -0.50
CA ASP A 408 -4.20 27.33 -1.79
C ASP A 408 -5.18 27.36 -2.96
N GLY A 409 -4.72 27.81 -4.12
CA GLY A 409 -5.53 27.77 -5.35
C GLY A 409 -6.74 28.70 -5.32
N ASN A 410 -6.57 29.93 -4.80
CA ASN A 410 -7.60 30.95 -4.70
C ASN A 410 -7.12 32.29 -5.32
N GLN A 411 -7.88 33.36 -5.09
CA GLN A 411 -7.54 34.74 -5.49
C GLN A 411 -7.24 35.64 -4.29
N LEU A 412 -6.82 35.07 -3.16
CA LEU A 412 -6.53 35.80 -1.92
C LEU A 412 -5.32 36.72 -2.10
N SER A 413 -5.30 37.81 -1.34
CA SER A 413 -4.34 38.92 -1.46
C SER A 413 -4.04 39.55 -0.10
N GLY A 414 -3.17 40.55 -0.05
CA GLY A 414 -2.76 41.23 1.19
C GLY A 414 -1.32 40.92 1.60
N ASN A 415 -0.81 41.67 2.59
CA ASN A 415 0.61 41.82 2.91
C ASN A 415 1.18 40.80 3.93
N LEU A 416 0.58 39.61 4.05
CA LEU A 416 0.97 38.54 4.99
C LEU A 416 0.86 38.87 6.49
N GLU A 417 0.26 40.00 6.89
CA GLU A 417 0.07 40.36 8.31
C GLU A 417 -0.71 39.32 9.11
N PHE A 418 -1.58 38.55 8.47
CA PHE A 418 -2.34 37.46 9.12
C PHE A 418 -1.43 36.36 9.70
N LEU A 419 -0.20 36.20 9.20
CA LEU A 419 0.78 35.29 9.81
C LEU A 419 1.15 35.75 11.24
N ALA A 420 1.11 37.06 11.51
CA ALA A 420 1.26 37.56 12.88
C ALA A 420 0.12 37.09 13.77
N ALA A 421 -1.11 37.10 13.28
CA ALA A 421 -2.25 36.58 14.02
C ALA A 421 -2.13 35.07 14.28
N LEU A 422 -1.71 34.30 13.28
CA LEU A 422 -1.51 32.85 13.40
C LEU A 422 -0.41 32.46 14.39
N SER A 423 0.46 33.39 14.83
CA SER A 423 1.42 33.12 15.90
C SER A 423 0.75 32.77 17.24
N ASN A 424 -0.53 33.16 17.44
CA ASN A 424 -1.33 32.75 18.59
C ASN A 424 -1.82 31.29 18.53
N CYS A 425 -1.78 30.65 17.35
CA CYS A 425 -2.21 29.27 17.15
C CYS A 425 -1.08 28.30 17.50
N SER A 426 -0.93 27.97 18.79
CA SER A 426 0.19 27.16 19.28
C SER A 426 0.21 25.72 18.75
N ASN A 427 -0.94 25.18 18.32
CA ASN A 427 -1.05 23.83 17.77
C ASN A 427 -0.86 23.75 16.24
N LEU A 428 -0.57 24.89 15.59
CA LEU A 428 -0.48 24.98 14.14
C LEU A 428 0.71 24.15 13.63
N ASN A 429 0.43 23.24 12.70
CA ASN A 429 1.41 22.32 12.12
C ASN A 429 1.52 22.51 10.59
N THR A 430 0.42 22.88 9.93
CA THR A 430 0.38 22.98 8.46
C THR A 430 -0.19 24.31 8.01
N ILE A 431 0.53 24.98 7.10
CA ILE A 431 0.06 26.18 6.40
C ILE A 431 0.24 25.96 4.90
N GLY A 432 -0.88 25.89 4.19
CA GLY A 432 -0.94 25.95 2.73
C GLY A 432 -1.59 27.25 2.27
N MET A 433 -0.87 28.01 1.44
CA MET A 433 -1.34 29.30 0.90
C MET A 433 -0.85 29.58 -0.52
N SER A 434 -0.46 28.55 -1.23
CA SER A 434 0.11 28.60 -2.58
C SER A 434 -0.93 29.01 -3.63
N TYR A 435 -0.49 29.41 -4.82
CA TYR A 435 -1.36 29.78 -5.95
C TYR A 435 -2.40 30.84 -5.57
N ASN A 436 -1.93 31.97 -5.06
CA ASN A 436 -2.74 33.12 -4.66
C ASN A 436 -2.08 34.42 -5.16
N ARG A 437 -2.52 35.56 -4.63
CA ARG A 437 -2.01 36.91 -4.95
C ARG A 437 -1.44 37.61 -3.71
N PHE A 438 -0.94 36.87 -2.72
CA PHE A 438 -0.35 37.46 -1.53
C PHE A 438 0.91 38.27 -1.89
N GLU A 439 1.06 39.43 -1.27
CA GLU A 439 2.15 40.38 -1.49
C GLU A 439 2.79 40.80 -0.15
N GLY A 440 3.66 41.80 -0.15
CA GLY A 440 4.35 42.27 1.06
C GLY A 440 5.82 41.84 1.13
N SER A 441 6.60 42.57 1.93
CA SER A 441 8.06 42.46 2.00
C SER A 441 8.54 41.85 3.31
N SER A 442 9.39 40.82 3.23
CA SER A 442 9.95 40.04 4.35
C SER A 442 8.86 39.30 5.13
N LEU A 443 8.99 38.00 5.35
CA LEU A 443 8.06 37.17 6.14
C LEU A 443 8.31 37.39 7.65
N PRO A 444 8.04 38.57 8.26
CA PRO A 444 8.73 38.97 9.49
C PRO A 444 8.26 38.15 10.70
N TYR A 445 7.02 37.65 10.61
CA TYR A 445 6.30 36.93 11.64
C TYR A 445 6.50 35.42 11.59
N ILE A 446 7.12 34.89 10.53
CA ILE A 446 7.24 33.44 10.32
C ILE A 446 8.01 32.76 11.47
N GLY A 447 9.03 33.43 12.00
CA GLY A 447 9.80 32.94 13.14
C GLY A 447 9.08 33.04 14.50
N ASN A 448 7.88 33.62 14.54
CA ASN A 448 7.03 33.65 15.74
C ASN A 448 5.88 32.64 15.65
N LEU A 449 5.71 31.95 14.51
CA LEU A 449 4.71 30.90 14.37
C LEU A 449 5.04 29.70 15.27
N SER A 450 4.08 28.78 15.40
CA SER A 450 4.27 27.56 16.17
C SER A 450 5.48 26.76 15.66
N THR A 451 6.31 26.29 16.60
CA THR A 451 7.44 25.40 16.30
C THR A 451 6.98 24.00 15.92
N LEU A 452 5.68 23.68 16.06
CA LEU A 452 5.07 22.43 15.60
C LEU A 452 4.83 22.41 14.08
N ILE A 453 5.10 23.50 13.37
CA ILE A 453 4.95 23.53 11.91
C ILE A 453 5.90 22.52 11.25
N GLU A 454 5.31 21.55 10.55
CA GLU A 454 6.00 20.58 9.71
C GLU A 454 5.96 20.98 8.23
N ILE A 455 4.89 21.65 7.80
CA ILE A 455 4.70 22.05 6.40
C ILE A 455 4.34 23.52 6.30
N PHE A 456 5.14 24.24 5.51
CA PHE A 456 4.86 25.61 5.10
C PHE A 456 5.03 25.72 3.58
N VAL A 457 3.92 25.90 2.85
CA VAL A 457 3.92 26.05 1.40
C VAL A 457 3.19 27.34 1.00
N ALA A 458 3.90 28.21 0.26
CA ALA A 458 3.39 29.51 -0.19
C ALA A 458 3.81 29.80 -1.63
N ASP A 459 3.76 28.77 -2.48
CA ASP A 459 4.25 28.84 -3.85
C ASP A 459 3.37 29.72 -4.73
N ASN A 460 3.90 30.23 -5.84
CA ASN A 460 3.17 30.96 -6.87
C ASN A 460 2.31 32.10 -6.30
N ASN A 461 2.98 33.03 -5.60
CA ASN A 461 2.41 34.26 -5.05
C ASN A 461 3.21 35.49 -5.55
N ARG A 462 2.97 36.67 -4.96
CA ARG A 462 3.69 37.93 -5.27
C ARG A 462 4.54 38.40 -4.07
N ILE A 463 5.04 37.46 -3.26
CA ILE A 463 5.78 37.78 -2.04
C ILE A 463 7.14 38.37 -2.41
N THR A 464 7.52 39.48 -1.78
CA THR A 464 8.76 40.23 -2.05
C THR A 464 9.69 40.26 -0.83
N GLY A 465 10.86 40.88 -0.97
CA GLY A 465 11.85 41.02 0.11
C GLY A 465 12.70 39.76 0.29
N SER A 466 13.45 39.69 1.39
CA SER A 466 14.37 38.59 1.66
C SER A 466 13.79 37.50 2.55
N ILE A 467 14.33 36.29 2.44
CA ILE A 467 14.05 35.18 3.36
C ILE A 467 14.65 35.56 4.74
N PRO A 468 13.84 35.67 5.80
CA PRO A 468 14.33 36.13 7.10
C PRO A 468 15.07 35.01 7.83
N SER A 469 16.17 35.34 8.52
CA SER A 469 16.92 34.37 9.33
C SER A 469 16.12 33.80 10.50
N THR A 470 15.05 34.48 10.93
CA THR A 470 14.12 34.02 11.98
C THR A 470 13.32 32.79 11.58
N LEU A 471 13.22 32.46 10.28
CA LEU A 471 12.60 31.23 9.77
C LEU A 471 13.23 29.96 10.37
N ALA A 472 14.53 30.03 10.66
CA ALA A 472 15.30 28.93 11.26
C ALA A 472 14.80 28.48 12.65
N LYS A 473 13.89 29.25 13.28
CA LYS A 473 13.23 28.86 14.53
C LYS A 473 12.21 27.72 14.36
N LEU A 474 11.73 27.46 13.14
CA LEU A 474 10.77 26.37 12.86
C LEU A 474 11.51 25.03 12.73
N THR A 475 12.01 24.51 13.84
CA THR A 475 12.93 23.35 13.84
C THR A 475 12.28 22.02 13.47
N ASN A 476 10.94 21.90 13.53
CA ASN A 476 10.21 20.69 13.11
C ASN A 476 9.82 20.71 11.62
N LEU A 477 10.16 21.77 10.88
CA LEU A 477 9.78 21.89 9.49
C LEU A 477 10.41 20.78 8.65
N LEU A 478 9.56 20.04 7.94
CA LEU A 478 9.91 18.98 6.99
C LEU A 478 9.91 19.53 5.56
N THR A 479 8.93 20.38 5.24
CA THR A 479 8.75 20.94 3.91
C THR A 479 8.64 22.46 3.99
N LEU A 480 9.55 23.13 3.28
CA LEU A 480 9.50 24.56 3.01
C LEU A 480 9.45 24.78 1.50
N SER A 481 8.35 25.38 1.03
CA SER A 481 8.18 25.74 -0.37
C SER A 481 7.76 27.21 -0.50
N LEU A 482 8.57 28.00 -1.19
CA LEU A 482 8.33 29.42 -1.52
C LEU A 482 8.55 29.69 -3.03
N SER A 483 8.40 28.66 -3.87
CA SER A 483 8.64 28.72 -5.30
C SER A 483 7.75 29.75 -5.99
N GLY A 484 8.20 30.35 -7.11
CA GLY A 484 7.34 31.19 -7.95
C GLY A 484 6.91 32.49 -7.26
N ASN A 485 7.82 33.14 -6.54
CA ASN A 485 7.61 34.41 -5.87
C ASN A 485 8.58 35.48 -6.39
N GLN A 486 8.64 36.65 -5.73
CA GLN A 486 9.56 37.74 -6.03
C GLN A 486 10.57 37.95 -4.89
N LEU A 487 10.96 36.86 -4.21
CA LEU A 487 11.93 36.91 -3.12
C LEU A 487 13.31 37.30 -3.67
N SER A 488 14.05 38.10 -2.91
CA SER A 488 15.34 38.69 -3.28
C SER A 488 16.34 38.57 -2.13
N GLY A 489 17.57 39.08 -2.32
CA GLY A 489 18.62 38.95 -1.30
C GLY A 489 19.23 37.54 -1.27
N MET A 490 19.91 37.20 -0.17
CA MET A 490 20.66 35.95 -0.03
C MET A 490 19.84 34.89 0.71
N ILE A 491 20.13 33.61 0.44
CA ILE A 491 19.65 32.49 1.26
C ILE A 491 20.37 32.58 2.62
N PRO A 492 19.67 32.78 3.75
CA PRO A 492 20.30 32.95 5.06
C PRO A 492 20.94 31.63 5.53
N THR A 493 22.17 31.70 6.05
CA THR A 493 22.90 30.54 6.57
C THR A 493 22.17 29.88 7.74
N GLN A 494 21.31 30.60 8.47
CA GLN A 494 20.54 30.05 9.58
C GLN A 494 19.58 28.93 9.19
N ILE A 495 19.13 28.83 7.92
CA ILE A 495 18.28 27.71 7.46
C ILE A 495 18.95 26.36 7.72
N THR A 496 20.28 26.32 7.79
CA THR A 496 21.04 25.08 8.01
C THR A 496 20.93 24.55 9.44
N SER A 497 20.27 25.25 10.36
CA SER A 497 19.93 24.71 11.69
C SER A 497 18.66 23.87 11.71
N MET A 498 17.90 23.83 10.61
CA MET A 498 16.62 23.11 10.50
C MET A 498 16.85 21.64 10.14
N ASN A 499 17.38 20.85 11.07
CA ASN A 499 17.86 19.49 10.82
C ASN A 499 16.80 18.47 10.34
N ASN A 500 15.51 18.75 10.54
CA ASN A 500 14.42 17.89 10.09
C ASN A 500 13.97 18.21 8.64
N LEU A 501 14.48 19.29 8.04
CA LEU A 501 14.07 19.74 6.72
C LEU A 501 14.43 18.69 5.66
N GLN A 502 13.42 18.22 4.94
CA GLN A 502 13.53 17.21 3.89
C GLN A 502 13.40 17.81 2.50
N VAL A 503 12.55 18.83 2.35
CA VAL A 503 12.29 19.51 1.08
C VAL A 503 12.48 21.01 1.25
N LEU A 504 13.35 21.58 0.43
CA LEU A 504 13.53 23.02 0.29
C LEU A 504 13.34 23.42 -1.17
N ASP A 505 12.25 24.13 -1.45
CA ASP A 505 11.98 24.72 -2.76
C ASP A 505 11.92 26.25 -2.68
N LEU A 506 12.88 26.89 -3.33
CA LEU A 506 12.97 28.35 -3.50
C LEU A 506 13.10 28.72 -4.98
N SER A 507 12.69 27.83 -5.89
CA SER A 507 12.81 28.02 -7.33
C SER A 507 11.96 29.21 -7.82
N ASN A 508 12.25 29.72 -9.02
CA ASN A 508 11.51 30.80 -9.67
C ASN A 508 11.37 32.05 -8.76
N ASN A 509 12.50 32.61 -8.34
CA ASN A 509 12.58 33.81 -7.51
C ASN A 509 13.70 34.74 -8.04
N THR A 510 14.04 35.80 -7.30
CA THR A 510 15.15 36.73 -7.60
C THR A 510 16.29 36.64 -6.58
N LEU A 511 16.48 35.48 -5.96
CA LEU A 511 17.51 35.25 -4.95
C LEU A 511 18.90 35.41 -5.57
N SER A 512 19.82 36.01 -4.82
CA SER A 512 21.17 36.39 -5.27
C SER A 512 22.23 35.95 -4.26
N GLY A 513 23.51 36.15 -4.59
CA GLY A 513 24.62 35.69 -3.76
C GLY A 513 24.89 34.19 -3.92
N THR A 514 25.62 33.62 -2.97
CA THR A 514 26.05 32.21 -3.03
C THR A 514 25.09 31.28 -2.31
N ILE A 515 25.02 30.03 -2.75
CA ILE A 515 24.38 28.96 -1.97
C ILE A 515 25.24 28.71 -0.72
N PRO A 516 24.71 28.82 0.52
CA PRO A 516 25.46 28.56 1.74
C PRO A 516 26.09 27.17 1.74
N VAL A 517 27.40 27.06 1.99
CA VAL A 517 28.09 25.76 2.02
C VAL A 517 27.59 24.88 3.17
N GLU A 518 27.15 25.51 4.26
CA GLU A 518 26.58 24.89 5.45
C GLU A 518 25.30 24.09 5.16
N ILE A 519 24.65 24.29 4.00
CA ILE A 519 23.49 23.50 3.58
C ILE A 519 23.86 22.01 3.45
N CYS A 520 25.15 21.70 3.26
CA CYS A 520 25.72 20.35 3.33
C CYS A 520 25.55 19.67 4.69
N GLY A 521 25.32 20.43 5.76
CA GLY A 521 25.07 19.91 7.09
C GLY A 521 23.63 19.41 7.32
N LEU A 522 22.68 19.72 6.42
CA LEU A 522 21.30 19.27 6.54
C LEU A 522 21.16 17.80 6.17
N THR A 523 21.36 16.92 7.15
CA THR A 523 21.40 15.46 6.94
C THR A 523 20.07 14.83 6.53
N SER A 524 18.94 15.48 6.83
CA SER A 524 17.60 15.03 6.41
C SER A 524 17.17 15.58 5.06
N LEU A 525 17.91 16.52 4.47
CA LEU A 525 17.51 17.17 3.24
C LEU A 525 17.64 16.21 2.06
N VAL A 526 16.53 15.98 1.38
CA VAL A 526 16.40 14.99 0.30
C VAL A 526 16.16 15.67 -1.05
N ARG A 527 15.46 16.81 -1.06
CA ARG A 527 15.14 17.57 -2.28
C ARG A 527 15.53 19.04 -2.11
N LEU A 528 16.30 19.54 -3.07
CA LEU A 528 16.73 20.92 -3.11
C LEU A 528 16.45 21.53 -4.49
N TYR A 529 15.52 22.49 -4.54
CA TYR A 529 15.14 23.19 -5.76
C TYR A 529 15.42 24.69 -5.62
N LEU A 530 16.38 25.19 -6.39
CA LEU A 530 16.79 26.60 -6.43
C LEU A 530 16.78 27.15 -7.87
N ALA A 531 16.13 26.43 -8.80
CA ALA A 531 16.07 26.76 -10.20
C ALA A 531 15.58 28.20 -10.46
N ASN A 532 16.02 28.81 -11.56
CA ASN A 532 15.53 30.11 -12.04
C ASN A 532 15.64 31.22 -10.97
N ASN A 533 16.88 31.55 -10.61
CA ASN A 533 17.26 32.60 -9.66
C ASN A 533 18.50 33.36 -10.18
N GLN A 534 19.08 34.24 -9.36
CA GLN A 534 20.31 35.00 -9.66
C GLN A 534 21.51 34.52 -8.82
N LEU A 535 21.54 33.24 -8.45
CA LEU A 535 22.59 32.68 -7.60
C LEU A 535 23.93 32.60 -8.35
N VAL A 536 25.02 32.86 -7.63
CA VAL A 536 26.40 32.90 -8.15
C VAL A 536 27.34 32.03 -7.32
N GLY A 537 28.56 31.82 -7.81
CA GLY A 537 29.58 31.04 -7.12
C GLY A 537 29.48 29.53 -7.38
N PRO A 538 30.26 28.72 -6.65
CA PRO A 538 30.36 27.28 -6.88
C PRO A 538 29.16 26.51 -6.33
N ILE A 539 28.93 25.32 -6.89
CA ILE A 539 27.94 24.36 -6.39
C ILE A 539 28.48 23.66 -5.12
N PRO A 540 27.74 23.66 -3.99
CA PRO A 540 28.14 22.91 -2.80
C PRO A 540 28.03 21.39 -3.03
N SER A 541 29.10 20.63 -2.74
CA SER A 541 29.27 19.25 -3.23
C SER A 541 29.21 18.15 -2.16
N THR A 542 28.35 18.25 -1.14
CA THR A 542 28.38 17.32 0.03
C THR A 542 27.03 16.91 0.64
N ILE A 543 25.89 17.13 -0.03
CA ILE A 543 24.55 16.84 0.53
C ILE A 543 24.04 15.46 0.08
N LYS A 544 23.36 14.66 0.90
CA LYS A 544 22.72 13.40 0.44
C LYS A 544 21.35 13.67 -0.18
N LEU A 545 21.31 14.13 -1.43
CA LEU A 545 20.07 14.46 -2.15
C LEU A 545 19.59 13.30 -3.04
N ILE A 546 18.26 13.21 -3.18
CA ILE A 546 17.59 12.44 -4.25
C ILE A 546 17.33 13.33 -5.45
N GLU A 547 16.98 14.61 -5.25
CA GLU A 547 16.73 15.54 -6.34
C GLU A 547 17.42 16.88 -6.10
N LEU A 548 18.09 17.38 -7.14
CA LEU A 548 18.76 18.67 -7.17
C LEU A 548 18.41 19.42 -8.45
N ASP A 549 17.82 20.59 -8.32
CA ASP A 549 17.62 21.51 -9.44
C ASP A 549 18.23 22.87 -9.11
N LEU A 550 19.32 23.21 -9.79
CA LEU A 550 20.00 24.50 -9.73
C LEU A 550 19.99 25.20 -11.10
N SER A 551 19.12 24.77 -12.00
CA SER A 551 19.07 25.26 -13.38
C SER A 551 18.77 26.76 -13.45
N GLN A 552 19.10 27.41 -14.57
CA GLN A 552 18.74 28.81 -14.82
C GLN A 552 19.24 29.77 -13.74
N ASN A 553 20.53 29.72 -13.43
CA ASN A 553 21.19 30.61 -12.48
C ASN A 553 22.47 31.21 -13.10
N SER A 554 23.30 31.88 -12.30
CA SER A 554 24.63 32.39 -12.70
C SER A 554 25.76 31.65 -11.97
N LEU A 555 25.57 30.37 -11.64
CA LEU A 555 26.56 29.55 -10.94
C LEU A 555 27.80 29.37 -11.80
N SER A 556 28.98 29.45 -11.18
CA SER A 556 30.27 29.47 -11.85
C SER A 556 31.27 28.52 -11.19
N GLY A 557 32.47 28.40 -11.75
CA GLY A 557 33.46 27.41 -11.34
C GLY A 557 33.27 26.07 -12.06
N SER A 558 34.00 25.04 -11.61
CA SER A 558 33.95 23.70 -12.18
C SER A 558 33.19 22.72 -11.31
N LEU A 559 32.59 21.70 -11.93
CA LEU A 559 32.02 20.55 -11.23
C LEU A 559 33.13 19.84 -10.43
N SER A 560 33.03 19.83 -9.10
CA SER A 560 33.97 19.14 -8.22
C SER A 560 33.89 17.62 -8.40
N ALA A 561 35.00 16.92 -8.23
CA ALA A 561 35.01 15.46 -8.22
C ALA A 561 34.11 14.86 -7.11
N ASP A 562 33.87 15.64 -6.04
CA ASP A 562 32.97 15.27 -4.94
C ASP A 562 31.51 15.12 -5.37
N ILE A 563 31.11 15.61 -6.53
CA ILE A 563 29.75 15.39 -7.07
C ILE A 563 29.42 13.89 -7.13
N GLY A 564 30.42 13.03 -7.39
CA GLY A 564 30.26 11.57 -7.40
C GLY A 564 29.95 10.94 -6.04
N LYS A 565 29.93 11.71 -4.94
CA LYS A 565 29.48 11.27 -3.61
C LYS A 565 27.95 11.28 -3.47
N LEU A 566 27.22 11.93 -4.38
CA LEU A 566 25.76 12.03 -4.39
C LEU A 566 25.10 10.73 -4.89
N THR A 567 25.45 9.58 -4.33
CA THR A 567 25.08 8.28 -4.90
C THR A 567 23.57 7.99 -4.90
N ALA A 568 22.78 8.72 -4.09
CA ALA A 568 21.32 8.59 -4.03
C ALA A 568 20.57 9.53 -5.01
N ILE A 569 21.27 10.38 -5.77
CA ILE A 569 20.63 11.35 -6.65
C ILE A 569 20.02 10.65 -7.87
N THR A 570 18.75 10.94 -8.13
CA THR A 570 17.96 10.45 -9.27
C THR A 570 17.81 11.53 -10.33
N LYS A 571 17.65 12.79 -9.90
CA LYS A 571 17.54 13.94 -10.80
C LYS A 571 18.55 15.03 -10.46
N MET A 572 19.32 15.45 -11.45
CA MET A 572 20.24 16.58 -11.37
C MET A 572 20.08 17.51 -12.58
N ASP A 573 19.55 18.70 -12.34
CA ASP A 573 19.50 19.76 -13.35
C ASP A 573 20.41 20.94 -12.96
N LEU A 574 21.46 21.15 -13.75
CA LEU A 574 22.41 22.25 -13.64
C LEU A 574 22.44 23.09 -14.93
N SER A 575 21.43 22.93 -15.78
CA SER A 575 21.38 23.58 -17.09
C SER A 575 21.30 25.10 -16.98
N ARG A 576 21.74 25.82 -18.03
CA ARG A 576 21.66 27.28 -18.13
C ARG A 576 22.34 27.99 -16.96
N ASN A 577 23.62 27.71 -16.77
CA ASN A 577 24.50 28.34 -15.79
C ASN A 577 25.82 28.81 -16.45
N GLN A 578 26.78 29.30 -15.67
CA GLN A 578 28.12 29.73 -16.12
C GLN A 578 29.20 28.69 -15.74
N LEU A 579 28.83 27.41 -15.64
CA LEU A 579 29.75 26.35 -15.25
C LEU A 579 30.84 26.16 -16.32
N SER A 580 32.07 25.92 -15.87
CA SER A 580 33.27 25.81 -16.70
C SER A 580 34.09 24.57 -16.34
N GLY A 581 35.15 24.28 -17.10
CA GLY A 581 35.97 23.07 -16.90
C GLY A 581 35.38 21.81 -17.54
N SER A 582 35.92 20.65 -17.20
CA SER A 582 35.44 19.35 -17.68
C SER A 582 34.34 18.78 -16.78
N ILE A 583 33.43 17.99 -17.36
CA ILE A 583 32.60 17.07 -16.59
C ILE A 583 33.55 16.03 -15.96
N PRO A 584 33.61 15.90 -14.62
CA PRO A 584 34.57 14.99 -13.99
C PRO A 584 34.14 13.54 -14.16
N ASP A 585 35.11 12.62 -14.28
CA ASP A 585 34.85 11.18 -14.43
C ASP A 585 34.01 10.62 -13.27
N SER A 586 34.04 11.27 -12.10
CA SER A 586 33.25 10.90 -10.92
C SER A 586 31.74 11.10 -11.11
N VAL A 587 31.27 11.83 -12.12
CA VAL A 587 29.83 11.85 -12.51
C VAL A 587 29.38 10.45 -12.89
N GLY A 588 30.26 9.62 -13.45
CA GLY A 588 30.00 8.20 -13.70
C GLY A 588 29.81 7.34 -12.43
N LYS A 589 29.94 7.92 -11.23
CA LYS A 589 29.66 7.25 -9.94
C LYS A 589 28.26 7.56 -9.40
N LEU A 590 27.46 8.39 -10.09
CA LEU A 590 26.08 8.70 -9.72
C LEU A 590 25.15 7.55 -10.12
N LEU A 591 25.32 6.39 -9.48
CA LEU A 591 24.73 5.13 -9.96
C LEU A 591 23.20 5.15 -10.02
N SER A 592 22.52 5.97 -9.21
CA SER A 592 21.06 6.10 -9.17
C SER A 592 20.50 7.20 -10.09
N ILE A 593 21.33 7.90 -10.86
CA ILE A 593 20.88 9.04 -11.67
C ILE A 593 20.08 8.60 -12.90
N GLU A 594 18.91 9.18 -13.07
CA GLU A 594 17.97 8.94 -14.18
C GLU A 594 17.86 10.13 -15.11
N GLU A 595 17.96 11.34 -14.55
CA GLU A 595 17.89 12.57 -15.31
C GLU A 595 19.10 13.46 -15.01
N LEU A 596 19.89 13.75 -16.03
CA LEU A 596 21.06 14.62 -15.97
C LEU A 596 20.98 15.71 -17.04
N TYR A 597 20.75 16.94 -16.61
CA TYR A 597 20.70 18.11 -17.48
C TYR A 597 21.88 19.03 -17.20
N LEU A 598 22.80 19.14 -18.17
CA LEU A 598 23.98 20.01 -18.12
C LEU A 598 24.01 21.02 -19.28
N SER A 599 22.90 21.16 -20.01
CA SER A 599 22.85 21.98 -21.23
C SER A 599 23.07 23.46 -20.98
N ALA A 600 23.53 24.20 -21.98
CA ALA A 600 23.71 25.66 -21.94
C ALA A 600 24.63 26.15 -20.81
N ASN A 601 25.80 25.53 -20.68
CA ASN A 601 26.90 25.94 -19.82
C ASN A 601 28.16 26.22 -20.68
N VAL A 602 29.33 26.41 -20.06
CA VAL A 602 30.63 26.60 -20.74
C VAL A 602 31.64 25.46 -20.49
N PRO A 603 31.25 24.18 -20.31
CA PRO A 603 32.22 23.12 -20.12
C PRO A 603 33.00 22.91 -21.42
N SER A 604 34.33 22.84 -21.30
CA SER A 604 35.25 22.59 -22.41
C SER A 604 35.96 21.28 -22.16
N ARG A 605 36.07 20.42 -23.19
CA ARG A 605 36.74 19.09 -23.28
C ARG A 605 35.74 17.97 -23.69
N VAL A 606 36.20 16.74 -23.56
CA VAL A 606 35.53 15.49 -23.95
C VAL A 606 34.45 15.10 -22.95
N ILE A 607 33.39 14.47 -23.45
CA ILE A 607 32.38 13.79 -22.63
C ILE A 607 33.06 12.56 -21.98
N PRO A 608 33.12 12.44 -20.65
CA PRO A 608 33.75 11.30 -20.00
C PRO A 608 33.11 9.98 -20.43
N THR A 609 33.93 8.98 -20.75
CA THR A 609 33.44 7.64 -21.08
C THR A 609 32.70 7.00 -19.91
N SER A 610 33.00 7.42 -18.67
CA SER A 610 32.30 6.96 -17.47
C SER A 610 30.81 7.34 -17.44
N LEU A 611 30.34 8.32 -18.23
CA LEU A 611 28.89 8.59 -18.37
C LEU A 611 28.16 7.46 -19.10
N ALA A 612 28.84 6.70 -19.96
CA ALA A 612 28.25 5.52 -20.59
C ALA A 612 28.03 4.38 -19.58
N ASN A 613 28.72 4.41 -18.44
CA ASN A 613 28.56 3.44 -17.36
C ASN A 613 27.32 3.72 -16.49
N LEU A 614 26.66 4.88 -16.64
CA LEU A 614 25.44 5.22 -15.92
C LEU A 614 24.25 4.49 -16.55
N THR A 615 23.94 3.31 -16.04
CA THR A 615 22.94 2.43 -16.66
C THR A 615 21.50 2.84 -16.45
N TYR A 616 21.25 3.73 -15.48
CA TYR A 616 19.94 4.24 -15.08
C TYR A 616 19.56 5.58 -15.72
N LEU A 617 20.52 6.22 -16.38
CA LEU A 617 20.36 7.52 -16.98
C LEU A 617 19.47 7.43 -18.23
N ALA A 618 18.19 7.73 -18.08
CA ALA A 618 17.20 7.76 -19.16
C ALA A 618 17.24 9.09 -19.94
N ASN A 619 17.37 10.21 -19.22
CA ASN A 619 17.31 11.55 -19.79
C ASN A 619 18.64 12.27 -19.63
N LEU A 620 19.40 12.38 -20.72
CA LEU A 620 20.63 13.16 -20.77
C LEU A 620 20.47 14.36 -21.71
N ASN A 621 20.81 15.56 -21.23
CA ASN A 621 20.91 16.75 -22.07
C ASN A 621 22.26 17.47 -21.87
N LEU A 622 23.09 17.44 -22.91
CA LEU A 622 24.40 18.09 -22.97
C LEU A 622 24.44 19.21 -24.02
N SER A 623 23.28 19.65 -24.54
CA SER A 623 23.20 20.60 -25.65
C SER A 623 23.74 21.98 -25.28
N PHE A 624 24.13 22.75 -26.30
CA PHE A 624 24.59 24.14 -26.21
C PHE A 624 25.76 24.36 -25.25
N ASN A 625 26.73 23.44 -25.27
CA ASN A 625 27.98 23.55 -24.51
C ASN A 625 29.18 23.78 -25.45
N ARG A 626 30.42 23.64 -24.95
CA ARG A 626 31.66 23.65 -25.75
C ARG A 626 32.36 22.28 -25.74
N LEU A 627 31.58 21.21 -25.79
CA LEU A 627 32.10 19.84 -25.78
C LEU A 627 32.76 19.49 -27.12
N GLU A 628 33.83 18.71 -27.06
CA GLU A 628 34.65 18.31 -28.21
C GLU A 628 35.05 16.83 -28.16
N GLY A 629 35.40 16.25 -29.30
CA GLY A 629 35.91 14.87 -29.39
C GLY A 629 34.82 13.82 -29.62
N GLN A 630 35.21 12.55 -29.47
CA GLN A 630 34.33 11.43 -29.76
C GLN A 630 33.23 11.30 -28.69
N ILE A 631 31.99 11.13 -29.14
CA ILE A 631 30.86 10.79 -28.27
C ILE A 631 31.06 9.34 -27.78
N PRO A 632 30.99 9.06 -26.46
CA PRO A 632 31.14 7.70 -25.94
C PRO A 632 30.15 6.71 -26.57
N GLU A 633 30.58 5.46 -26.72
CA GLU A 633 29.73 4.36 -27.19
C GLU A 633 29.13 3.62 -25.99
N GLY A 634 27.91 3.11 -26.12
CA GLY A 634 27.21 2.37 -25.06
C GLY A 634 26.41 3.25 -24.11
N GLY A 635 25.72 2.62 -23.15
CA GLY A 635 24.88 3.31 -22.16
C GLY A 635 23.81 4.20 -22.79
N VAL A 636 23.55 5.36 -22.14
CA VAL A 636 22.60 6.39 -22.61
C VAL A 636 22.91 6.91 -24.03
N PHE A 637 24.17 6.84 -24.47
CA PHE A 637 24.59 7.30 -25.80
C PHE A 637 24.11 6.38 -26.94
N SER A 638 23.72 5.14 -26.64
CA SER A 638 23.17 4.20 -27.62
C SER A 638 21.80 4.64 -28.15
N ASN A 639 21.04 5.38 -27.35
CA ASN A 639 19.69 5.87 -27.67
C ASN A 639 19.59 7.40 -27.53
N ILE A 640 20.72 8.11 -27.56
CA ILE A 640 20.74 9.57 -27.41
C ILE A 640 20.12 10.26 -28.63
N THR A 641 19.45 11.38 -28.40
CA THR A 641 18.90 12.20 -29.48
C THR A 641 19.88 13.28 -29.90
N VAL A 642 19.87 13.65 -31.20
CA VAL A 642 20.66 14.78 -31.71
C VAL A 642 20.33 16.08 -30.96
N LYS A 643 19.07 16.26 -30.51
CA LYS A 643 18.64 17.41 -29.71
C LYS A 643 19.43 17.52 -28.39
N SER A 644 19.70 16.39 -27.73
CA SER A 644 20.48 16.34 -26.49
C SER A 644 21.95 16.72 -26.66
N LEU A 645 22.48 16.75 -27.89
CA LEU A 645 23.88 17.07 -28.20
C LEU A 645 24.06 18.36 -29.02
N MET A 646 22.95 18.92 -29.52
CA MET A 646 22.93 20.09 -30.41
C MET A 646 23.74 21.26 -29.85
N GLY A 647 24.41 22.03 -30.69
CA GLY A 647 25.19 23.22 -30.27
C GLY A 647 26.65 22.93 -29.87
N ASN A 648 27.07 21.66 -29.78
CA ASN A 648 28.46 21.27 -29.56
C ASN A 648 29.17 20.97 -30.89
N LYS A 649 29.73 22.00 -31.54
CA LYS A 649 30.23 21.90 -32.93
C LYS A 649 31.42 20.95 -33.13
N ALA A 650 32.16 20.63 -32.09
CA ALA A 650 33.39 19.83 -32.17
C ALA A 650 33.19 18.36 -31.75
N LEU A 651 31.95 17.92 -31.52
CA LEU A 651 31.63 16.51 -31.28
C LEU A 651 31.61 15.71 -32.58
N CYS A 652 32.06 14.45 -32.51
CA CYS A 652 32.08 13.52 -33.63
C CYS A 652 31.75 12.09 -33.15
N GLY A 653 31.40 11.17 -34.07
CA GLY A 653 31.23 9.74 -33.74
C GLY A 653 29.81 9.17 -33.73
N LEU A 654 28.79 9.88 -34.27
CA LEU A 654 27.44 9.35 -34.47
C LEU A 654 26.93 9.55 -35.92
N PRO A 655 27.57 8.91 -36.92
CA PRO A 655 27.26 9.13 -38.33
C PRO A 655 25.82 8.76 -38.71
N ASN A 656 25.25 7.73 -38.07
CA ASN A 656 23.86 7.30 -38.30
C ASN A 656 22.82 8.34 -37.87
N GLN A 657 23.20 9.33 -37.06
CA GLN A 657 22.34 10.43 -36.62
C GLN A 657 22.80 11.79 -37.18
N GLY A 658 23.65 11.81 -38.21
CA GLY A 658 24.07 13.04 -38.89
C GLY A 658 25.21 13.82 -38.22
N ILE A 659 25.91 13.23 -37.25
CA ILE A 659 27.14 13.80 -36.66
C ILE A 659 28.35 13.14 -37.32
N GLU A 660 29.26 13.94 -37.88
CA GLU A 660 30.40 13.43 -38.66
C GLU A 660 31.28 12.43 -37.87
N SER A 661 31.86 11.45 -38.58
CA SER A 661 32.84 10.54 -38.00
C SER A 661 34.14 11.28 -37.65
N CYS A 662 34.77 10.94 -36.52
CA CYS A 662 36.00 11.58 -36.09
C CYS A 662 37.14 11.33 -37.10
N GLN A 663 37.82 12.40 -37.54
CA GLN A 663 38.98 12.26 -38.43
C GLN A 663 40.18 11.67 -37.66
N SER A 664 40.50 10.39 -37.91
CA SER A 664 41.76 9.83 -37.42
C SER A 664 42.91 10.57 -38.11
N LYS A 665 43.77 11.25 -37.35
CA LYS A 665 45.10 11.62 -37.83
C LYS A 665 45.95 10.35 -37.92
N THR A 666 45.86 9.63 -39.04
CA THR A 666 46.90 8.68 -39.41
C THR A 666 47.78 9.31 -40.49
N HIS A 667 49.00 9.61 -40.04
CA HIS A 667 50.12 9.97 -40.89
C HIS A 667 50.29 8.91 -41.98
N SER A 668 50.05 9.32 -43.22
CA SER A 668 50.48 8.58 -44.40
C SER A 668 52.02 8.62 -44.50
N SER A 669 52.66 7.46 -44.44
CA SER A 669 53.74 7.05 -45.36
C SER A 669 54.41 5.76 -44.85
N SER A 670 54.69 4.84 -45.77
CA SER A 670 55.57 3.64 -45.63
C SER A 670 54.94 2.24 -45.71
N ILE A 671 53.72 2.06 -46.22
CA ILE A 671 53.18 0.71 -46.57
C ILE A 671 52.76 0.59 -48.05
N GLN A 672 53.05 1.59 -48.90
CA GLN A 672 52.81 1.49 -50.35
C GLN A 672 54.02 0.99 -51.19
N ARG A 673 55.13 0.58 -50.55
CA ARG A 673 56.28 -0.01 -51.27
C ARG A 673 56.52 -1.50 -51.02
N LEU A 674 55.87 -2.13 -50.04
CA LEU A 674 56.10 -3.54 -49.68
C LEU A 674 55.06 -4.52 -50.25
N LEU A 675 54.05 -4.03 -51.00
CA LEU A 675 52.95 -4.84 -51.56
C LEU A 675 53.17 -5.31 -53.01
N LYS A 676 54.35 -5.06 -53.60
CA LYS A 676 54.69 -5.57 -54.95
C LYS A 676 55.43 -6.92 -54.97
N PHE A 677 55.77 -7.51 -53.82
CA PHE A 677 56.56 -8.75 -53.78
C PHE A 677 56.01 -9.88 -52.89
N ILE A 678 54.94 -9.67 -52.11
CA ILE A 678 54.46 -10.67 -51.13
C ILE A 678 53.30 -11.53 -51.68
N LEU A 679 52.62 -11.07 -52.73
CA LEU A 679 51.45 -11.76 -53.28
C LEU A 679 51.74 -13.11 -54.01
N PRO A 680 52.95 -13.40 -54.54
CA PRO A 680 53.25 -14.73 -55.09
C PRO A 680 53.62 -15.80 -54.04
N ALA A 681 53.98 -15.41 -52.81
CA ALA A 681 54.48 -16.35 -51.78
C ALA A 681 53.35 -17.00 -50.95
N VAL A 682 52.20 -16.32 -50.83
CA VAL A 682 51.07 -16.77 -50.01
C VAL A 682 50.33 -17.95 -50.64
N VAL A 683 50.27 -18.03 -51.97
CA VAL A 683 49.59 -19.14 -52.68
C VAL A 683 50.36 -20.46 -52.57
N ALA A 684 51.69 -20.42 -52.47
CA ALA A 684 52.52 -21.61 -52.28
C ALA A 684 52.43 -22.18 -50.84
N PHE A 685 52.17 -21.33 -49.85
CA PHE A 685 52.04 -21.72 -48.44
C PHE A 685 50.75 -22.52 -48.16
N PHE A 686 49.65 -22.17 -48.83
CA PHE A 686 48.36 -22.85 -48.64
C PHE A 686 48.30 -24.25 -49.26
N ILE A 687 49.06 -24.52 -50.32
CA ILE A 687 49.14 -25.85 -50.94
C ILE A 687 49.96 -26.83 -50.07
N LEU A 688 50.99 -26.32 -49.38
CA LEU A 688 51.81 -27.12 -48.45
C LEU A 688 51.10 -27.43 -47.13
N ALA A 689 50.31 -26.48 -46.60
CA ALA A 689 49.55 -26.65 -45.36
C ALA A 689 48.40 -27.67 -45.51
N PHE A 690 47.77 -27.74 -46.69
CA PHE A 690 46.69 -28.70 -46.97
C PHE A 690 47.22 -30.15 -47.03
N CYS A 691 48.44 -30.37 -47.51
CA CYS A 691 49.08 -31.68 -47.56
C CYS A 691 49.56 -32.18 -46.18
N LEU A 692 49.98 -31.26 -45.29
CA LEU A 692 50.38 -31.59 -43.91
C LEU A 692 49.18 -31.92 -43.00
N CYS A 693 48.03 -31.26 -43.21
CA CYS A 693 46.80 -31.52 -42.45
C CYS A 693 46.24 -32.94 -42.68
N MET A 694 46.46 -33.52 -43.86
CA MET A 694 46.06 -34.90 -44.17
C MET A 694 46.97 -35.97 -43.54
N LEU A 695 48.20 -35.61 -43.16
CA LEU A 695 49.17 -36.54 -42.56
C LEU A 695 49.12 -36.58 -41.04
N VAL A 696 48.73 -35.47 -40.38
CA VAL A 696 48.57 -35.42 -38.91
C VAL A 696 47.32 -36.18 -38.45
N ARG A 697 46.30 -36.32 -39.31
CA ARG A 697 45.09 -37.12 -39.02
C ARG A 697 45.31 -38.63 -38.91
N ARG A 698 46.54 -39.12 -39.15
CA ARG A 698 46.85 -40.56 -39.09
C ARG A 698 47.60 -41.04 -37.87
N LYS A 699 47.97 -40.17 -36.93
CA LYS A 699 48.86 -40.63 -35.85
C LYS A 699 48.69 -39.98 -34.48
N MET A 700 47.47 -39.87 -33.98
CA MET A 700 47.22 -39.95 -32.52
C MET A 700 45.86 -40.58 -32.24
N ASN A 701 45.88 -41.91 -32.22
CA ASN A 701 44.86 -42.72 -31.57
C ASN A 701 45.62 -43.73 -30.70
N LYS A 702 45.68 -43.50 -29.38
CA LYS A 702 45.67 -44.52 -28.31
C LYS A 702 45.92 -43.90 -26.93
N GLN A 703 44.89 -44.06 -26.08
CA GLN A 703 44.88 -44.27 -24.62
C GLN A 703 45.35 -43.10 -23.71
N GLY A 704 44.65 -42.72 -22.63
CA GLY A 704 43.70 -43.49 -21.83
C GLY A 704 42.65 -42.68 -21.05
N LYS A 705 41.63 -43.42 -20.60
CA LYS A 705 40.57 -43.08 -19.62
C LYS A 705 41.20 -42.81 -18.24
N MET A 706 40.63 -42.02 -17.32
CA MET A 706 39.41 -42.17 -16.49
C MET A 706 39.43 -41.00 -15.45
N PRO A 707 38.40 -40.73 -14.60
CA PRO A 707 36.99 -41.14 -14.61
C PRO A 707 35.99 -39.95 -14.46
N LEU A 708 34.72 -40.23 -14.77
CA LEU A 708 33.54 -39.47 -14.32
C LEU A 708 33.30 -39.70 -12.81
N PRO A 709 32.73 -38.73 -12.06
CA PRO A 709 31.94 -39.04 -10.88
C PRO A 709 30.57 -39.59 -11.29
N SER A 710 30.14 -40.61 -10.56
CA SER A 710 28.92 -41.41 -10.71
C SER A 710 27.66 -40.76 -10.15
N ASP A 711 26.53 -41.08 -10.80
CA ASP A 711 25.12 -40.80 -10.43
C ASP A 711 24.63 -41.50 -9.13
N ALA A 712 25.43 -41.52 -8.07
CA ALA A 712 25.04 -42.20 -6.83
C ALA A 712 25.57 -41.47 -5.59
N ASP A 713 24.96 -40.32 -5.27
CA ASP A 713 24.84 -39.75 -3.91
C ASP A 713 23.75 -38.64 -3.90
N LEU A 714 22.68 -38.82 -4.69
CA LEU A 714 21.67 -37.80 -4.96
C LEU A 714 20.46 -37.91 -4.01
N LEU A 715 20.71 -37.91 -2.70
CA LEU A 715 19.67 -37.88 -1.66
C LEU A 715 20.25 -37.38 -0.33
N ASN A 716 20.53 -36.08 -0.27
CA ASN A 716 20.43 -35.21 0.91
C ASN A 716 21.09 -33.87 0.59
N TYR A 717 20.31 -32.92 0.07
CA TYR A 717 20.74 -31.53 -0.02
C TYR A 717 19.89 -30.72 0.95
N GLN A 718 20.56 -29.98 1.82
CA GLN A 718 19.99 -29.20 2.91
C GLN A 718 19.53 -27.83 2.37
N LEU A 719 18.41 -27.31 2.87
CA LEU A 719 18.03 -25.90 2.68
C LEU A 719 19.04 -25.04 3.46
N ILE A 720 19.60 -24.00 2.83
CA ILE A 720 20.63 -23.14 3.43
C ILE A 720 20.06 -21.71 3.53
N SER A 721 20.14 -21.11 4.71
CA SER A 721 19.75 -19.72 4.99
C SER A 721 20.89 -18.74 4.67
N TYR A 722 20.59 -17.44 4.53
CA TYR A 722 21.64 -16.41 4.35
C TYR A 722 22.68 -16.40 5.49
N HIS A 723 22.27 -16.71 6.72
CA HIS A 723 23.19 -16.77 7.86
C HIS A 723 24.15 -17.96 7.79
N GLU A 724 23.72 -19.09 7.22
CA GLU A 724 24.57 -20.26 6.99
C GLU A 724 25.52 -20.08 5.78
N LEU A 725 25.18 -19.18 4.84
CA LEU A 725 26.03 -18.78 3.71
C LEU A 725 27.23 -17.90 4.11
N LEU A 726 27.19 -17.28 5.30
CA LEU A 726 28.26 -16.42 5.80
C LEU A 726 29.34 -17.16 6.59
N ASP A 727 29.08 -18.39 7.03
CA ASP A 727 29.95 -19.13 7.96
C ASP A 727 30.86 -20.18 7.29
N ASP A 728 30.72 -20.45 5.99
CA ASP A 728 31.63 -21.37 5.29
C ASP A 728 31.81 -20.96 3.81
N GLU A 729 33.06 -20.85 3.35
CA GLU A 729 33.46 -20.53 1.95
C GLU A 729 33.11 -21.66 0.95
N SER A 730 31.94 -22.28 1.08
CA SER A 730 31.56 -23.45 0.31
C SER A 730 30.84 -23.07 -0.99
N ILE A 731 31.31 -23.63 -2.10
CA ILE A 731 30.72 -23.50 -3.44
C ILE A 731 29.33 -24.17 -3.43
N VAL A 732 28.25 -23.40 -3.54
CA VAL A 732 26.88 -23.91 -3.52
C VAL A 732 26.40 -24.20 -4.95
N ALA A 733 25.92 -25.43 -5.20
CA ALA A 733 25.29 -25.79 -6.47
C ALA A 733 23.78 -25.48 -6.42
N ILE A 734 23.31 -24.55 -7.27
CA ILE A 734 21.89 -24.20 -7.40
C ILE A 734 21.20 -25.22 -8.32
N LYS A 735 20.28 -26.03 -7.78
CA LYS A 735 19.52 -27.05 -8.53
C LYS A 735 18.14 -26.51 -8.95
N VAL A 736 17.79 -26.69 -10.23
CA VAL A 736 16.43 -26.49 -10.75
C VAL A 736 15.53 -27.63 -10.29
N LEU A 737 14.47 -27.33 -9.53
CA LEU A 737 13.46 -28.32 -9.12
C LEU A 737 12.46 -28.52 -10.27
N ASN A 738 12.16 -29.77 -10.62
CA ASN A 738 11.10 -30.07 -11.58
C ASN A 738 9.73 -29.88 -10.88
N MET A 739 9.03 -28.81 -11.25
CA MET A 739 7.72 -28.36 -10.71
C MET A 739 6.54 -29.29 -11.03
N GLN A 740 6.76 -30.49 -11.59
CA GLN A 740 5.71 -31.48 -11.83
C GLN A 740 5.27 -32.25 -10.56
N GLN A 741 5.85 -31.97 -9.39
CA GLN A 741 5.34 -32.45 -8.10
C GLN A 741 4.63 -31.33 -7.33
N GLU A 742 3.31 -31.43 -7.29
CA GLU A 742 2.29 -30.49 -6.77
C GLU A 742 2.43 -30.08 -5.28
N VAL A 743 3.49 -30.53 -4.61
CA VAL A 743 3.67 -30.49 -3.15
C VAL A 743 4.73 -29.45 -2.74
N ALA A 744 5.71 -29.16 -3.59
CA ALA A 744 6.81 -28.25 -3.26
C ALA A 744 6.45 -26.76 -3.45
N SER A 745 5.53 -26.44 -4.35
CA SER A 745 5.22 -25.06 -4.78
C SER A 745 4.23 -24.30 -3.88
N LYS A 746 3.98 -24.77 -2.65
CA LYS A 746 2.86 -24.27 -1.81
C LYS A 746 3.22 -23.85 -0.39
N SER A 747 4.47 -23.97 0.10
CA SER A 747 4.76 -23.73 1.53
C SER A 747 4.56 -22.27 1.96
N PHE A 748 5.19 -21.31 1.30
CA PHE A 748 5.10 -19.90 1.72
C PHE A 748 3.76 -19.25 1.38
N ASP A 749 3.12 -19.58 0.25
CA ASP A 749 1.73 -19.15 -0.01
C ASP A 749 0.78 -19.68 1.08
N THR A 750 1.01 -20.89 1.58
CA THR A 750 0.23 -21.50 2.67
C THR A 750 0.59 -20.90 4.04
N GLU A 751 1.85 -20.52 4.28
CA GLU A 751 2.32 -19.90 5.52
C GLU A 751 2.03 -18.41 5.60
N CYS A 752 2.11 -17.64 4.51
CA CYS A 752 1.54 -16.30 4.39
C CYS A 752 0.02 -16.35 4.48
N GLY A 753 -0.61 -17.39 3.91
CA GLY A 753 -2.01 -17.73 4.17
C GLY A 753 -2.27 -17.96 5.65
N ALA A 754 -1.42 -18.71 6.36
CA ALA A 754 -1.52 -18.98 7.79
C ALA A 754 -1.24 -17.74 8.66
N LEU A 755 -0.23 -16.91 8.33
CA LEU A 755 0.08 -15.63 8.98
C LEU A 755 -1.01 -14.59 8.75
N ARG A 756 -1.69 -14.65 7.60
CA ARG A 756 -2.88 -13.84 7.28
C ARG A 756 -4.13 -14.33 8.03
N MET A 757 -4.16 -15.61 8.41
CA MET A 757 -5.24 -16.21 9.19
C MET A 757 -4.99 -16.13 10.70
N ALA A 758 -3.72 -16.07 11.14
CA ALA A 758 -3.31 -15.80 12.51
C ALA A 758 -3.69 -14.36 12.87
N ARG A 759 -4.21 -14.16 14.07
CA ARG A 759 -4.59 -12.83 14.58
C ARG A 759 -3.88 -12.58 15.90
N HIS A 760 -2.74 -11.90 15.81
CA HIS A 760 -1.89 -11.57 16.95
C HIS A 760 -1.45 -10.12 16.86
N ARG A 761 -1.45 -9.39 17.98
CA ARG A 761 -1.11 -7.94 18.06
C ARG A 761 0.26 -7.56 17.48
N ASN A 762 1.11 -8.56 17.18
CA ASN A 762 2.49 -8.42 16.74
C ASN A 762 2.80 -9.27 15.48
N LEU A 763 1.93 -9.29 14.46
CA LEU A 763 2.25 -9.94 13.16
C LEU A 763 3.11 -9.06 12.23
N PHE A 764 3.21 -7.76 12.55
CA PHE A 764 4.07 -6.84 11.84
C PHE A 764 5.57 -7.26 11.92
N PRO A 765 6.18 -7.53 13.10
CA PRO A 765 7.60 -7.91 13.16
C PRO A 765 7.97 -9.23 12.48
N PRO A 766 7.17 -10.31 12.58
CA PRO A 766 7.41 -11.53 11.80
C PRO A 766 7.37 -11.31 10.29
N LYS A 767 6.37 -10.59 9.77
CA LYS A 767 6.29 -10.28 8.33
C LYS A 767 7.45 -9.41 7.86
N VAL A 768 7.87 -8.43 8.66
CA VAL A 768 9.07 -7.62 8.38
C VAL A 768 10.34 -8.49 8.39
N SER A 769 10.44 -9.47 9.29
CA SER A 769 11.60 -10.37 9.37
C SER A 769 11.68 -11.33 8.18
N ILE A 770 10.55 -11.91 7.77
CA ILE A 770 10.47 -12.76 6.58
C ILE A 770 10.87 -11.99 5.32
N MET A 771 10.33 -10.78 5.14
CA MET A 771 10.70 -9.95 3.99
C MET A 771 12.16 -9.49 4.05
N LEU A 772 12.70 -9.27 5.25
CA LEU A 772 14.12 -8.99 5.45
C LEU A 772 15.00 -10.20 5.07
N ASP A 773 14.62 -11.43 5.41
CA ASP A 773 15.37 -12.64 5.04
C ASP A 773 15.41 -12.84 3.52
N VAL A 774 14.26 -12.66 2.84
CA VAL A 774 14.19 -12.67 1.37
C VAL A 774 15.04 -11.55 0.78
N ALA A 775 15.01 -10.36 1.39
CA ALA A 775 15.81 -9.24 0.93
C ALA A 775 17.31 -9.51 1.05
N MET A 776 17.75 -10.13 2.14
CA MET A 776 19.15 -10.52 2.38
C MET A 776 19.61 -11.63 1.42
N ALA A 777 18.75 -12.61 1.12
CA ALA A 777 19.05 -13.64 0.12
C ALA A 777 19.22 -13.04 -1.29
N MET A 778 18.31 -12.15 -1.71
CA MET A 778 18.41 -11.47 -3.00
C MET A 778 19.60 -10.50 -3.05
N GLU A 779 19.90 -9.82 -1.93
CA GLU A 779 21.07 -8.96 -1.79
C GLU A 779 22.35 -9.77 -2.01
N TYR A 780 22.46 -10.95 -1.40
CA TYR A 780 23.58 -11.87 -1.65
C TYR A 780 23.70 -12.25 -3.12
N LEU A 781 22.61 -12.72 -3.73
CA LEU A 781 22.59 -13.15 -5.14
C LEU A 781 22.91 -12.01 -6.12
N HIS A 782 22.57 -10.78 -5.75
CA HIS A 782 22.78 -9.59 -6.57
C HIS A 782 24.15 -8.94 -6.35
N HIS A 783 24.75 -9.05 -5.16
CA HIS A 783 25.92 -8.25 -4.76
C HIS A 783 27.10 -9.03 -4.20
N HIS A 784 26.90 -10.25 -3.70
CA HIS A 784 27.94 -11.01 -3.00
C HIS A 784 28.27 -12.37 -3.63
N HIS A 785 27.34 -12.96 -4.38
CA HIS A 785 27.63 -14.14 -5.18
C HIS A 785 28.60 -13.78 -6.31
N PHE A 786 29.55 -14.67 -6.60
CA PHE A 786 30.64 -14.43 -7.57
C PHE A 786 30.14 -14.23 -9.01
N GLU A 787 28.94 -14.73 -9.31
CA GLU A 787 28.18 -14.45 -10.52
C GLU A 787 26.80 -13.91 -10.14
N VAL A 788 26.35 -12.83 -10.76
CA VAL A 788 25.06 -12.22 -10.39
C VAL A 788 23.93 -13.13 -10.87
N VAL A 789 23.11 -13.57 -9.92
CA VAL A 789 21.96 -14.44 -10.19
C VAL A 789 20.69 -13.59 -10.24
N LEU A 790 20.01 -13.56 -11.38
CA LEU A 790 18.69 -12.96 -11.55
C LEU A 790 17.61 -14.04 -11.42
N HIS A 791 16.66 -13.84 -10.51
CA HIS A 791 15.66 -14.84 -10.16
C HIS A 791 14.54 -14.95 -11.22
N PHE A 792 14.02 -13.82 -11.69
CA PHE A 792 12.96 -13.64 -12.71
C PHE A 792 11.55 -14.14 -12.39
N ASP A 793 11.36 -14.94 -11.35
CA ASP A 793 10.02 -15.34 -10.89
C ASP A 793 9.87 -15.16 -9.38
N LEU A 794 10.31 -14.02 -8.84
CA LEU A 794 10.23 -13.78 -7.40
C LEU A 794 8.77 -13.49 -7.00
N LYS A 795 8.15 -14.41 -6.27
CA LYS A 795 6.76 -14.34 -5.81
C LYS A 795 6.59 -15.22 -4.58
N PRO A 796 5.51 -15.04 -3.80
CA PRO A 796 5.27 -15.85 -2.61
C PRO A 796 5.41 -17.37 -2.81
N SER A 797 4.88 -17.96 -3.89
CA SER A 797 4.97 -19.42 -4.12
C SER A 797 6.40 -19.97 -4.27
N ASN A 798 7.36 -19.08 -4.53
CA ASN A 798 8.77 -19.40 -4.76
C ASN A 798 9.64 -19.05 -3.54
N ILE A 799 9.05 -18.71 -2.40
CA ILE A 799 9.75 -18.61 -1.12
C ILE A 799 9.41 -19.87 -0.30
N LEU A 800 10.34 -20.35 0.52
CA LEU A 800 10.15 -21.46 1.44
C LEU A 800 10.55 -21.02 2.84
N LEU A 801 9.72 -21.25 3.85
CA LEU A 801 10.13 -21.01 5.24
C LEU A 801 10.69 -22.30 5.84
N ASP A 802 11.73 -22.16 6.67
CA ASP A 802 12.22 -23.26 7.49
C ASP A 802 11.48 -23.39 8.83
N ASN A 803 11.99 -24.27 9.69
CA ASN A 803 11.35 -24.50 10.98
C ASN A 803 11.44 -23.27 11.89
N ASP A 804 12.39 -22.37 11.69
CA ASP A 804 12.61 -21.18 12.51
C ASP A 804 11.98 -19.92 11.88
N MET A 805 11.11 -20.09 10.88
CA MET A 805 10.47 -19.01 10.12
C MET A 805 11.45 -18.13 9.34
N VAL A 806 12.64 -18.67 9.07
CA VAL A 806 13.62 -18.03 8.19
C VAL A 806 13.19 -18.27 6.75
N ALA A 807 13.17 -17.21 5.95
CA ALA A 807 12.77 -17.30 4.55
C ALA A 807 13.93 -17.68 3.64
N HIS A 808 13.70 -18.67 2.77
CA HIS A 808 14.63 -19.14 1.74
C HIS A 808 14.04 -18.92 0.37
N VAL A 809 14.79 -18.28 -0.53
CA VAL A 809 14.39 -18.10 -1.94
C VAL A 809 14.56 -19.42 -2.69
N ALA A 810 13.56 -19.84 -3.46
CA ALA A 810 13.50 -21.11 -4.17
C ALA A 810 12.94 -20.96 -5.59
N ASP A 811 12.97 -22.05 -6.37
CA ASP A 811 12.58 -22.08 -7.79
C ASP A 811 13.37 -21.14 -8.71
N PHE A 812 14.63 -21.52 -8.93
CA PHE A 812 15.52 -20.87 -9.88
C PHE A 812 15.33 -21.36 -11.34
N GLY A 813 14.20 -21.98 -11.65
CA GLY A 813 13.99 -22.69 -12.92
C GLY A 813 14.10 -21.83 -14.17
N ILE A 814 13.82 -20.54 -14.05
CA ILE A 814 13.97 -19.56 -15.13
C ILE A 814 15.07 -18.51 -14.87
N SER A 815 15.81 -18.66 -13.78
CA SER A 815 16.86 -17.74 -13.38
C SER A 815 17.98 -17.66 -14.42
N LYS A 816 18.66 -16.52 -14.46
CA LYS A 816 19.78 -16.27 -15.37
C LYS A 816 20.99 -15.76 -14.61
N LEU A 817 22.15 -16.21 -15.05
CA LEU A 817 23.43 -15.65 -14.62
C LEU A 817 23.77 -14.49 -15.54
N LEU A 818 24.06 -13.33 -14.95
CA LEU A 818 24.75 -12.26 -15.65
C LEU A 818 26.24 -12.56 -15.58
N PHE A 819 26.84 -12.84 -16.74
CA PHE A 819 28.27 -13.10 -16.86
C PHE A 819 29.03 -11.78 -17.11
N GLY A 820 30.03 -11.47 -16.27
CA GLY A 820 30.85 -10.26 -16.42
C GLY A 820 30.19 -8.97 -15.91
N ASP A 821 30.60 -7.81 -16.43
CA ASP A 821 30.15 -6.47 -16.01
C ASP A 821 28.76 -6.07 -16.57
N ASP A 822 27.99 -7.02 -17.12
CA ASP A 822 26.68 -6.75 -17.72
C ASP A 822 25.62 -6.49 -16.64
N ASN A 823 25.02 -5.29 -16.66
CA ASN A 823 23.96 -4.90 -15.71
C ASN A 823 22.57 -5.46 -16.05
N SER A 824 22.43 -6.12 -17.20
CA SER A 824 21.15 -6.63 -17.68
C SER A 824 21.32 -7.64 -18.80
N ILE A 825 20.37 -8.55 -18.95
CA ILE A 825 20.29 -9.49 -20.07
C ILE A 825 19.07 -9.15 -20.94
N THR A 826 19.28 -9.04 -22.25
CA THR A 826 18.18 -8.91 -23.23
C THR A 826 17.73 -10.31 -23.64
N LEU A 827 16.48 -10.68 -23.33
CA LEU A 827 15.92 -11.95 -23.77
C LEU A 827 14.84 -11.74 -24.83
N THR A 828 14.83 -12.60 -25.83
CA THR A 828 13.86 -12.58 -26.94
C THR A 828 12.45 -13.03 -26.52
N SER A 829 12.35 -13.76 -25.41
CA SER A 829 11.09 -14.19 -24.80
C SER A 829 11.33 -14.49 -23.31
N MET A 830 10.56 -13.87 -22.41
CA MET A 830 10.62 -14.16 -20.97
C MET A 830 9.34 -14.85 -20.50
N PRO A 831 9.43 -16.07 -19.94
CA PRO A 831 8.37 -16.62 -19.11
C PRO A 831 8.37 -15.90 -17.76
N GLY A 832 7.20 -15.54 -17.23
CA GLY A 832 7.08 -14.96 -15.90
C GLY A 832 5.61 -14.92 -15.44
N THR A 833 5.39 -14.49 -14.20
CA THR A 833 4.05 -14.47 -13.59
C THR A 833 3.37 -13.12 -13.77
N VAL A 834 2.15 -13.12 -14.33
CA VAL A 834 1.32 -11.93 -14.54
C VAL A 834 1.14 -11.14 -13.24
N GLY A 835 1.42 -9.83 -13.30
CA GLY A 835 1.31 -8.92 -12.17
C GLY A 835 2.57 -8.79 -11.29
N TYR A 836 3.52 -9.72 -11.37
CA TYR A 836 4.84 -9.64 -10.69
C TYR A 836 5.98 -9.32 -11.67
N MET A 837 5.73 -9.50 -12.96
CA MET A 837 6.64 -9.12 -14.03
C MET A 837 6.77 -7.60 -14.12
N ALA A 838 8.02 -7.14 -14.14
CA ALA A 838 8.33 -5.73 -14.25
C ALA A 838 7.90 -5.16 -15.62
N PRO A 839 7.44 -3.90 -15.71
CA PRO A 839 6.95 -3.30 -16.95
C PRO A 839 7.93 -3.39 -18.13
N GLU A 840 9.23 -3.30 -17.86
CA GLU A 840 10.31 -3.37 -18.87
C GLU A 840 10.51 -4.77 -19.48
N VAL A 841 9.92 -5.81 -18.86
CA VAL A 841 9.88 -7.17 -19.40
C VAL A 841 8.50 -7.53 -19.97
N THR A 842 7.53 -6.60 -19.93
CA THR A 842 6.15 -6.78 -20.43
C THR A 842 5.81 -5.75 -21.51
N PHE A 843 5.89 -6.11 -22.80
CA PHE A 843 5.26 -5.31 -23.85
C PHE A 843 4.35 -6.18 -24.74
N THR A 844 3.09 -5.75 -24.85
CA THR A 844 1.95 -6.18 -25.70
C THR A 844 1.19 -7.49 -25.39
N VAL A 845 0.13 -7.39 -24.56
CA VAL A 845 -1.14 -8.19 -24.67
C VAL A 845 -2.41 -7.32 -24.48
N THR A 846 -2.28 -6.02 -24.18
CA THR A 846 -3.44 -5.13 -23.89
C THR A 846 -4.23 -4.68 -25.13
N GLU A 847 -3.78 -4.97 -26.36
CA GLU A 847 -4.50 -4.64 -27.60
C GLU A 847 -5.53 -5.70 -28.05
N LEU A 848 -5.61 -6.88 -27.42
CA LEU A 848 -6.54 -7.94 -27.85
C LEU A 848 -7.90 -7.95 -27.12
N PHE A 849 -8.02 -7.30 -25.94
CA PHE A 849 -9.27 -7.33 -25.16
C PHE A 849 -10.07 -6.02 -25.15
N SER A 850 -9.59 -4.96 -25.82
CA SER A 850 -10.27 -3.65 -25.87
C SER A 850 -11.19 -3.45 -27.08
N SER A 851 -11.52 -4.50 -27.85
CA SER A 851 -12.51 -4.41 -28.92
C SER A 851 -13.90 -4.93 -28.51
N LYS A 852 -14.79 -3.95 -28.22
CA LYS A 852 -16.25 -3.96 -27.93
C LYS A 852 -16.50 -3.47 -26.49
N SER A 853 -17.08 -2.31 -26.21
CA SER A 853 -18.07 -1.51 -26.94
C SER A 853 -18.15 -0.05 -26.42
N SER A 854 -18.03 0.90 -27.35
CA SER A 854 -18.79 2.17 -27.49
C SER A 854 -19.00 3.13 -26.31
N GLN A 855 -18.13 4.15 -26.22
CA GLN A 855 -18.38 5.60 -26.45
C GLN A 855 -17.52 6.45 -25.49
N GLY A 856 -16.49 7.09 -26.03
CA GLY A 856 -15.65 8.05 -25.30
C GLY A 856 -14.50 8.53 -26.18
N LYS A 857 -14.34 9.85 -26.28
CA LYS A 857 -13.36 10.55 -27.14
C LYS A 857 -11.91 10.24 -26.76
N LYS A 858 -10.97 10.49 -27.68
CA LYS A 858 -9.55 10.12 -27.56
C LYS A 858 -8.67 11.27 -27.03
N PRO A 859 -7.49 10.97 -26.45
CA PRO A 859 -6.54 11.95 -25.90
C PRO A 859 -5.79 12.82 -26.93
N THR A 860 -6.16 12.74 -28.21
CA THR A 860 -5.49 13.46 -29.31
C THR A 860 -6.27 14.69 -29.79
N ASP A 861 -7.35 15.08 -29.10
CA ASP A 861 -8.12 16.27 -29.46
C ASP A 861 -7.35 17.56 -29.09
N PRO A 862 -7.27 18.56 -29.99
CA PRO A 862 -6.32 19.68 -29.92
C PRO A 862 -6.78 20.80 -28.98
N MET A 863 -6.71 20.57 -27.67
CA MET A 863 -6.95 21.63 -26.67
C MET A 863 -5.87 21.77 -25.58
N PHE A 864 -4.77 21.02 -25.68
CA PHE A 864 -3.65 21.12 -24.73
C PHE A 864 -2.51 21.97 -25.31
N VAL A 865 -2.67 23.29 -25.20
CA VAL A 865 -1.57 24.25 -25.41
C VAL A 865 -1.51 25.19 -24.20
N SER A 866 -0.79 24.77 -23.16
CA SER A 866 0.03 25.57 -22.21
C SER A 866 0.13 24.85 -20.87
N GLU A 867 1.37 24.47 -20.52
CA GLU A 867 2.01 24.05 -19.26
C GLU A 867 1.19 23.70 -18.00
N LEU A 868 1.65 22.61 -17.36
CA LEU A 868 1.28 21.92 -16.10
C LEU A 868 0.29 20.75 -16.21
N THR A 869 0.80 19.55 -15.93
CA THR A 869 -0.01 18.32 -15.84
C THR A 869 -0.50 18.10 -14.41
N PHE A 870 -1.73 17.60 -14.26
CA PHE A 870 -2.36 17.22 -12.98
C PHE A 870 -1.48 16.27 -12.13
N ARG A 871 -0.63 15.46 -12.79
CA ARG A 871 0.36 14.57 -12.15
C ARG A 871 1.50 15.31 -11.43
N GLN A 872 1.95 16.46 -11.96
CA GLN A 872 3.04 17.25 -11.37
C GLN A 872 2.59 18.07 -10.16
N TRP A 873 1.29 18.35 -10.07
CA TRP A 873 0.72 19.09 -8.94
C TRP A 873 0.40 18.16 -7.74
N ILE A 874 -0.09 16.93 -7.96
CA ILE A 874 -0.28 15.93 -6.89
C ILE A 874 1.04 15.59 -6.19
N SER A 875 2.18 15.55 -6.91
CA SER A 875 3.50 15.34 -6.31
C SER A 875 4.02 16.51 -5.47
N GLN A 876 3.41 17.69 -5.57
CA GLN A 876 3.86 18.93 -4.91
C GLN A 876 2.93 19.38 -3.77
N ALA A 877 1.66 18.98 -3.74
CA ALA A 877 0.66 19.55 -2.84
C ALA A 877 0.17 18.64 -1.68
N PHE A 878 0.54 17.35 -1.63
CA PHE A 878 -0.05 16.42 -0.66
C PHE A 878 1.02 15.53 -0.01
N PRO A 879 0.92 15.25 1.32
CA PRO A 879 -0.05 14.23 1.74
C PRO A 879 -0.62 14.35 3.18
N TYR A 880 -1.48 15.31 3.53
CA TYR A 880 -2.07 15.37 4.89
C TYR A 880 -3.54 15.85 4.97
N GLU A 881 -4.52 15.14 4.40
CA GLU A 881 -5.92 15.62 4.54
C GLU A 881 -7.01 14.63 5.00
N LEU A 882 -6.91 13.30 4.80
CA LEU A 882 -8.06 12.43 5.18
C LEU A 882 -8.05 11.88 6.61
N SER A 883 -6.90 11.85 7.31
CA SER A 883 -6.77 11.17 8.62
C SER A 883 -7.64 11.78 9.73
N ASN A 884 -8.03 13.04 9.58
CA ASN A 884 -8.80 13.77 10.59
C ASN A 884 -10.32 13.70 10.36
N VAL A 885 -10.78 13.48 9.12
CA VAL A 885 -12.18 13.12 8.84
C VAL A 885 -12.45 11.70 9.34
N THR A 886 -11.49 10.79 9.17
CA THR A 886 -11.62 9.40 9.63
C THR A 886 -11.75 9.30 11.15
N ASP A 887 -11.02 10.10 11.95
CA ASP A 887 -11.11 10.02 13.42
C ASP A 887 -12.49 10.44 13.95
N PHE A 888 -13.15 11.42 13.33
CA PHE A 888 -14.51 11.84 13.71
C PHE A 888 -15.58 10.87 13.18
N TYR A 889 -15.53 10.52 11.90
CA TYR A 889 -16.44 9.55 11.28
C TYR A 889 -16.36 8.19 12.01
N ASN A 890 -15.16 7.69 12.29
CA ASN A 890 -14.97 6.44 13.03
C ASN A 890 -15.45 6.57 14.48
N LYS A 891 -15.13 7.64 15.22
CA LYS A 891 -15.61 7.82 16.61
C LYS A 891 -17.14 7.83 16.72
N MET A 892 -17.82 8.35 15.71
CA MET A 892 -19.27 8.49 15.68
C MET A 892 -19.96 7.18 15.30
N VAL A 893 -19.47 6.50 14.25
CA VAL A 893 -19.88 5.13 13.93
C VAL A 893 -19.62 4.22 15.15
N ILE A 894 -18.44 4.29 15.78
CA ILE A 894 -18.09 3.54 17.01
C ILE A 894 -19.05 3.86 18.17
N ARG A 895 -19.41 5.13 18.41
CA ARG A 895 -20.32 5.51 19.53
C ARG A 895 -21.69 4.84 19.41
N VAL A 896 -22.30 4.90 18.23
CA VAL A 896 -23.65 4.35 17.98
C VAL A 896 -23.61 2.84 17.73
N VAL A 897 -22.58 2.36 17.01
CA VAL A 897 -22.44 0.94 16.66
C VAL A 897 -21.99 0.10 17.87
N LEU A 898 -21.28 0.63 18.86
CA LEU A 898 -20.70 -0.19 19.94
C LEU A 898 -21.26 0.07 21.35
N LYS A 899 -21.94 1.18 21.64
CA LYS A 899 -22.33 1.57 23.02
C LYS A 899 -21.15 1.53 24.03
N ILE A 900 -19.94 1.93 23.63
CA ILE A 900 -18.73 1.92 24.51
C ILE A 900 -18.26 3.35 24.85
N PRO A 901 -17.88 3.64 26.12
CA PRO A 901 -17.32 4.93 26.52
C PRO A 901 -15.88 5.18 26.01
N SER A 902 -15.58 6.45 25.75
CA SER A 902 -14.40 6.99 25.05
C SER A 902 -13.03 6.80 25.74
N LYS A 903 -12.12 6.02 25.13
CA LYS A 903 -10.64 6.18 25.17
C LYS A 903 -9.97 5.26 24.12
N LEU A 904 -9.25 5.81 23.14
CA LEU A 904 -8.33 5.06 22.23
C LEU A 904 -6.90 5.12 22.81
N SER A 905 -6.07 4.05 22.71
CA SER A 905 -4.67 4.03 23.23
C SER A 905 -3.57 4.40 22.22
N GLU A 906 -2.36 4.65 22.76
CA GLU A 906 -1.07 4.97 22.14
C GLU A 906 -0.49 3.93 21.17
N ASP A 907 -0.81 2.63 21.28
CA ASP A 907 -0.15 1.56 20.51
C ASP A 907 -0.45 1.61 19.00
N SER A 908 -1.64 2.11 18.63
CA SER A 908 -2.08 2.22 17.24
C SER A 908 -1.32 3.27 16.43
N ILE A 909 -0.82 4.31 17.09
CA ILE A 909 -0.05 5.37 16.44
C ILE A 909 1.31 4.84 15.97
N ILE A 910 1.93 3.96 16.78
CA ILE A 910 3.25 3.37 16.51
C ILE A 910 3.21 2.45 15.30
N LEU A 911 2.21 1.58 15.22
CA LEU A 911 2.08 0.61 14.15
C LEU A 911 1.75 1.24 12.79
N ASN A 912 0.84 2.22 12.76
CA ASN A 912 0.52 2.94 11.52
C ASN A 912 1.73 3.69 10.95
N THR A 913 2.58 4.22 11.84
CA THR A 913 3.85 4.86 11.45
C THR A 913 4.81 3.87 10.78
N CYS A 914 4.94 2.66 11.34
CA CYS A 914 5.83 1.64 10.77
C CYS A 914 5.27 1.02 9.47
N LEU A 915 3.94 0.87 9.37
CA LEU A 915 3.26 0.42 8.15
C LEU A 915 3.43 1.40 6.99
N ALA A 916 3.31 2.70 7.25
CA ALA A 916 3.58 3.73 6.24
C ALA A 916 5.02 3.59 5.68
N SER A 917 6.00 3.32 6.54
CA SER A 917 7.39 3.09 6.11
C SER A 917 7.57 1.83 5.24
N ILE A 918 6.76 0.79 5.43
CA ILE A 918 6.78 -0.41 4.59
C ILE A 918 6.19 -0.13 3.20
N ILE A 919 5.09 0.62 3.14
CA ILE A 919 4.47 0.97 1.86
C ILE A 919 5.34 1.98 1.08
N GLU A 920 5.99 2.92 1.77
CA GLU A 920 7.00 3.78 1.14
C GLU A 920 8.16 2.97 0.55
N LEU A 921 8.61 1.91 1.25
CA LEU A 921 9.63 1.02 0.74
C LEU A 921 9.15 0.25 -0.49
N ASP A 922 7.90 -0.22 -0.52
CA ASP A 922 7.32 -0.81 -1.74
C ASP A 922 7.33 0.19 -2.90
N LEU A 923 6.81 1.42 -2.70
CA LEU A 923 6.75 2.41 -3.77
C LEU A 923 8.12 2.75 -4.33
N LEU A 924 9.19 2.51 -3.57
CA LEU A 924 10.57 2.57 -4.02
C LEU A 924 11.03 1.28 -4.72
N CYS A 925 10.49 0.10 -4.41
CA CYS A 925 10.84 -1.16 -5.07
C CYS A 925 10.06 -1.38 -6.38
N SER A 926 8.82 -0.89 -6.48
CA SER A 926 7.88 -1.22 -7.56
C SER A 926 7.70 -0.11 -8.61
N ARG A 927 8.64 0.83 -8.73
CA ARG A 927 8.58 1.91 -9.73
C ARG A 927 8.58 1.40 -11.17
N ASP A 928 7.93 2.15 -12.08
CA ASP A 928 7.73 1.67 -13.45
C ASP A 928 9.06 1.58 -14.22
N ALA A 929 9.97 2.53 -14.01
CA ALA A 929 11.33 2.41 -14.49
C ALA A 929 12.16 1.52 -13.54
N PRO A 930 12.95 0.56 -14.06
CA PRO A 930 13.83 -0.29 -13.23
C PRO A 930 14.83 0.53 -12.43
N ASP A 931 15.19 1.67 -12.98
CA ASP A 931 16.31 2.50 -12.64
C ASP A 931 16.04 3.33 -11.39
N ASP A 932 14.79 3.74 -11.23
CA ASP A 932 14.28 4.36 -10.02
C ASP A 932 14.15 3.42 -8.81
N ARG A 933 14.20 2.10 -9.03
CA ARG A 933 13.91 1.16 -7.94
C ARG A 933 15.09 1.12 -6.98
N VAL A 934 14.87 0.98 -5.67
CA VAL A 934 15.98 0.83 -4.71
C VAL A 934 16.73 -0.51 -4.89
N PRO A 935 18.06 -0.57 -4.75
CA PRO A 935 18.78 -1.85 -4.82
C PRO A 935 18.56 -2.69 -3.56
N MET A 936 18.73 -4.02 -3.65
CA MET A 936 18.38 -4.93 -2.55
C MET A 936 19.17 -4.68 -1.25
N ASN A 937 20.40 -4.20 -1.34
CA ASN A 937 21.17 -3.77 -0.16
C ASN A 937 20.55 -2.58 0.59
N GLU A 938 19.98 -1.60 -0.14
CA GLU A 938 19.23 -0.50 0.49
C GLU A 938 17.87 -0.95 1.02
N VAL A 939 17.22 -1.91 0.36
CA VAL A 939 16.00 -2.57 0.87
C VAL A 939 16.28 -3.22 2.22
N VAL A 940 17.38 -3.96 2.35
CA VAL A 940 17.83 -4.58 3.62
C VAL A 940 18.08 -3.52 4.71
N ILE A 941 18.74 -2.40 4.39
CA ILE A 941 18.99 -1.30 5.35
C ILE A 941 17.67 -0.66 5.82
N LYS A 942 16.75 -0.38 4.89
CA LYS A 942 15.46 0.24 5.21
C LYS A 942 14.57 -0.69 6.05
N LEU A 943 14.51 -1.98 5.73
CA LEU A 943 13.78 -2.97 6.54
C LEU A 943 14.37 -3.12 7.95
N ASN A 944 15.69 -3.15 8.08
CA ASN A 944 16.35 -3.16 9.40
C ASN A 944 16.01 -1.92 10.23
N LYS A 945 15.96 -0.73 9.60
CA LYS A 945 15.55 0.51 10.28
C LYS A 945 14.08 0.47 10.72
N ILE A 946 13.18 -0.03 9.86
CA ILE A 946 11.75 -0.20 10.19
C ILE A 946 11.59 -1.16 11.37
N LYS A 947 12.30 -2.31 11.33
CA LYS A 947 12.33 -3.29 12.41
C LYS A 947 12.83 -2.67 13.72
N SER A 948 13.94 -1.92 13.69
CA SER A 948 14.50 -1.24 14.86
C SER A 948 13.58 -0.15 15.43
N ASN A 949 12.97 0.67 14.57
CA ASN A 949 12.05 1.74 14.98
C ASN A 949 10.84 1.16 15.71
N TYR A 950 10.24 0.09 15.17
CA TYR A 950 9.13 -0.62 15.80
C TYR A 950 9.48 -1.08 17.22
N TYR A 951 10.65 -1.71 17.43
CA TYR A 951 11.08 -2.16 18.76
C TYR A 951 11.42 -1.01 19.73
N SER A 952 11.92 0.13 19.22
CA SER A 952 12.26 1.29 20.06
C SER A 952 11.03 2.03 20.61
N LEU A 953 9.92 2.04 19.85
CA LEU A 953 8.71 2.79 20.17
C LEU A 953 7.80 2.05 21.17
N CYS A 954 7.89 0.71 21.27
CA CYS A 954 7.07 -0.10 22.19
C CYS A 954 7.65 -0.26 23.61
N GLY A 955 8.79 0.36 23.95
CA GLY A 955 9.39 0.31 25.29
C GLY A 955 10.05 -1.03 25.68
N SER A 956 10.94 -0.99 26.67
CA SER A 956 11.90 -2.06 27.03
C SER A 956 11.32 -3.38 27.59
N ASN A 957 10.00 -3.57 27.59
CA ASN A 957 9.38 -4.88 27.82
C ASN A 957 9.20 -5.70 26.53
N GLY A 958 9.46 -5.10 25.35
CA GLY A 958 9.35 -5.77 24.04
C GLY A 958 10.57 -6.58 23.60
N ALA A 959 11.64 -6.64 24.41
CA ALA A 959 12.91 -7.26 24.03
C ALA A 959 12.91 -8.80 24.00
N HIS A 960 11.82 -9.47 24.39
CA HIS A 960 11.70 -10.93 24.35
C HIS A 960 10.31 -11.41 23.90
N LEU A 961 9.73 -10.79 22.87
CA LEU A 961 8.53 -11.33 22.21
C LEU A 961 8.95 -12.20 21.01
N VAL A 962 9.41 -13.41 21.33
CA VAL A 962 9.43 -14.53 20.38
C VAL A 962 7.97 -14.89 20.09
N LEU A 963 7.62 -15.19 18.82
CA LEU A 963 6.33 -15.80 18.48
C LEU A 963 6.03 -16.91 19.52
N PRO A 964 4.85 -16.95 20.16
CA PRO A 964 4.50 -18.02 21.08
C PRO A 964 4.89 -19.37 20.47
N SER A 965 5.56 -20.23 21.24
CA SER A 965 6.11 -21.50 20.75
C SER A 965 5.08 -22.38 20.03
N GLU A 966 3.79 -22.14 20.27
CA GLU A 966 2.64 -22.77 19.64
C GLU A 966 2.33 -22.29 18.21
N ILE A 967 2.57 -21.02 17.87
CA ILE A 967 2.45 -20.52 16.48
C ILE A 967 3.59 -21.09 15.63
N LEU A 968 4.81 -21.12 16.18
CA LEU A 968 5.96 -21.81 15.58
C LEU A 968 5.69 -23.32 15.42
N HIS A 969 5.02 -23.95 16.39
CA HIS A 969 4.67 -25.37 16.33
C HIS A 969 3.59 -25.68 15.27
N ASN A 970 2.57 -24.81 15.10
CA ASN A 970 1.52 -24.99 14.09
C ASN A 970 2.02 -24.77 12.66
N LEU A 971 2.92 -23.80 12.44
CA LEU A 971 3.60 -23.58 11.16
C LEU A 971 4.48 -24.80 10.80
N ARG A 972 5.22 -25.35 11.78
CA ARG A 972 6.01 -26.60 11.62
C ARG A 972 5.16 -27.84 11.31
N LYS A 973 3.91 -27.93 11.79
CA LYS A 973 3.04 -29.11 11.61
C LYS A 973 2.42 -29.19 10.21
N ASN A 974 2.24 -28.06 9.51
CA ASN A 974 1.70 -28.03 8.14
C ASN A 974 2.68 -28.56 7.07
N ARG A 975 3.96 -28.78 7.40
CA ARG A 975 4.97 -29.44 6.54
C ARG A 975 4.76 -30.95 6.35
N ALA A 976 4.04 -31.63 7.25
CA ALA A 976 4.05 -33.10 7.33
C ALA A 976 2.88 -33.83 6.64
N LEU A 977 1.90 -33.13 6.08
CA LEU A 977 0.62 -33.72 5.63
C LEU A 977 0.55 -34.13 4.15
N VAL A 978 1.65 -34.12 3.41
CA VAL A 978 1.62 -34.49 1.99
C VAL A 978 2.50 -35.71 1.72
N SER A 979 1.87 -36.89 1.73
CA SER A 979 2.42 -38.14 1.21
C SER A 979 1.44 -38.79 0.21
N PRO A 980 1.90 -39.58 -0.77
CA PRO A 980 1.20 -39.83 -2.03
C PRO A 980 0.29 -41.08 -1.97
N SER A 981 -0.88 -41.04 -2.62
CA SER A 981 -1.70 -42.23 -2.93
C SER A 981 -2.57 -42.00 -4.19
N PRO A 982 -2.92 -43.05 -4.96
CA PRO A 982 -3.10 -42.96 -6.41
C PRO A 982 -4.55 -42.88 -6.92
N LEU A 983 -4.71 -42.20 -8.06
CA LEU A 983 -5.67 -42.36 -9.17
C LEU A 983 -7.06 -42.98 -8.88
N LEU A 984 -8.11 -42.19 -9.12
CA LEU A 984 -9.27 -42.62 -9.92
C LEU A 984 -9.97 -41.41 -10.56
N SER A 985 -9.88 -41.38 -11.89
CA SER A 985 -10.49 -40.41 -12.79
C SER A 985 -12.00 -40.56 -12.88
N ILE A 986 -12.75 -39.47 -12.70
CA ILE A 986 -14.03 -39.27 -13.36
C ILE A 986 -13.97 -37.92 -14.09
N SER A 987 -13.88 -38.02 -15.40
CA SER A 987 -13.84 -36.92 -16.37
C SER A 987 -15.22 -36.32 -16.61
N CYS A 988 -15.31 -34.99 -16.59
CA CYS A 988 -16.23 -34.19 -17.38
C CYS A 988 -15.57 -32.84 -17.72
N PRO A 989 -16.02 -32.16 -18.78
CA PRO A 989 -15.17 -31.76 -19.90
C PRO A 989 -14.32 -30.52 -19.62
N SER A 990 -13.11 -30.58 -20.17
CA SER A 990 -12.12 -29.53 -20.28
C SER A 990 -12.71 -28.13 -20.54
N SER A 991 -12.71 -27.26 -19.52
CA SER A 991 -11.96 -26.03 -19.67
C SER A 991 -10.52 -26.38 -19.27
N ARG A 992 -9.62 -26.37 -20.26
CA ARG A 992 -8.19 -26.32 -19.98
C ARG A 992 -8.00 -25.19 -18.95
N SER A 993 -7.40 -25.48 -17.80
CA SER A 993 -6.60 -24.45 -17.16
C SER A 993 -5.53 -24.11 -18.20
N GLU A 994 -5.79 -23.08 -18.98
CA GLU A 994 -4.70 -22.39 -19.63
C GLU A 994 -3.80 -21.98 -18.46
N ASN A 995 -2.69 -22.69 -18.29
CA ASN A 995 -1.50 -22.06 -17.76
C ASN A 995 -1.29 -20.88 -18.69
N ILE A 996 -1.78 -19.70 -18.28
CA ILE A 996 -1.50 -18.45 -18.95
C ILE A 996 -0.03 -18.16 -18.60
N THR A 997 0.88 -18.93 -19.20
CA THR A 997 2.27 -18.56 -19.35
C THR A 997 2.29 -17.64 -20.55
N GLU A 998 1.97 -16.38 -20.33
CA GLU A 998 2.04 -15.36 -21.38
C GLU A 998 3.50 -14.93 -21.54
N TYR A 999 3.99 -15.05 -22.77
CA TYR A 999 5.35 -14.68 -23.14
C TYR A 999 5.47 -13.15 -23.16
N GLY A 1000 6.39 -12.58 -22.38
CA GLY A 1000 6.87 -11.24 -22.64
C GLY A 1000 7.64 -11.20 -23.97
N SER A 1001 7.38 -10.21 -24.81
CA SER A 1001 8.24 -9.92 -25.99
C SER A 1001 9.56 -9.25 -25.55
N THR A 1002 10.51 -9.06 -26.47
CA THR A 1002 11.89 -8.59 -26.21
C THR A 1002 11.99 -7.51 -25.11
N GLY A 1003 12.62 -7.86 -23.99
CA GLY A 1003 12.77 -7.00 -22.81
C GLY A 1003 14.17 -7.09 -22.19
N LYS A 1004 14.60 -6.03 -21.53
CA LYS A 1004 15.91 -5.91 -20.87
C LYS A 1004 15.72 -6.11 -19.37
N ALA A 1005 16.08 -7.29 -18.86
CA ALA A 1005 15.95 -7.56 -17.43
C ALA A 1005 17.27 -7.42 -16.68
N SER A 1006 17.17 -6.96 -15.44
CA SER A 1006 18.31 -6.66 -14.57
C SER A 1006 18.01 -7.09 -13.14
N ARG A 1007 18.95 -6.82 -12.22
CA ARG A 1007 18.72 -6.96 -10.77
C ARG A 1007 17.45 -6.23 -10.32
N LYS A 1008 17.10 -5.13 -11.00
CA LYS A 1008 15.91 -4.30 -10.70
C LYS A 1008 14.60 -4.93 -11.13
N SER A 1009 14.65 -5.88 -12.06
CA SER A 1009 13.47 -6.66 -12.41
C SER A 1009 13.05 -7.56 -11.24
N ASP A 1010 14.01 -8.18 -10.54
CA ASP A 1010 13.74 -8.91 -9.29
C ASP A 1010 13.30 -7.98 -8.14
N VAL A 1011 13.83 -6.76 -8.07
CA VAL A 1011 13.41 -5.75 -7.07
C VAL A 1011 11.93 -5.38 -7.25
N PHE A 1012 11.45 -5.26 -8.48
CA PHE A 1012 10.03 -4.98 -8.75
C PHE A 1012 9.14 -6.14 -8.30
N SER A 1013 9.56 -7.36 -8.61
CA SER A 1013 8.87 -8.56 -8.15
C SER A 1013 8.90 -8.66 -6.62
N TYR A 1014 10.00 -8.26 -5.97
CA TYR A 1014 10.11 -8.13 -4.51
C TYR A 1014 9.15 -7.08 -3.94
N GLY A 1015 9.05 -5.88 -4.55
CA GLY A 1015 8.11 -4.83 -4.13
C GLY A 1015 6.66 -5.28 -4.25
N THR A 1016 6.31 -5.92 -5.37
CA THR A 1016 4.98 -6.52 -5.58
C THR A 1016 4.67 -7.58 -4.51
N MET A 1017 5.64 -8.42 -4.17
CA MET A 1017 5.53 -9.40 -3.09
C MET A 1017 5.40 -8.73 -1.70
N LEU A 1018 6.13 -7.63 -1.46
CA LEU A 1018 6.01 -6.81 -0.24
C LEU A 1018 4.57 -6.27 -0.10
N LEU A 1019 3.98 -5.74 -1.18
CA LEU A 1019 2.56 -5.34 -1.17
C LEU A 1019 1.64 -6.51 -0.90
N GLU A 1020 1.80 -7.64 -1.58
CA GLU A 1020 0.92 -8.79 -1.35
C GLU A 1020 0.99 -9.28 0.10
N VAL A 1021 2.17 -9.32 0.71
CA VAL A 1021 2.38 -9.76 2.11
C VAL A 1021 1.72 -8.80 3.11
N PHE A 1022 1.79 -7.49 2.86
CA PHE A 1022 1.29 -6.46 3.76
C PHE A 1022 -0.13 -5.98 3.47
N THR A 1023 -0.70 -6.25 2.29
CA THR A 1023 -2.08 -5.93 1.90
C THR A 1023 -2.99 -7.17 1.90
N GLY A 1024 -2.39 -8.36 1.79
CA GLY A 1024 -3.11 -9.62 1.57
C GLY A 1024 -3.78 -9.71 0.19
N LYS A 1025 -3.50 -8.81 -0.76
CA LYS A 1025 -4.12 -8.82 -2.10
C LYS A 1025 -3.13 -9.24 -3.18
N LYS A 1026 -3.57 -10.14 -4.07
CA LYS A 1026 -2.76 -10.59 -5.21
C LYS A 1026 -2.82 -9.55 -6.33
N PRO A 1027 -1.76 -9.32 -7.11
CA PRO A 1027 -1.79 -8.42 -8.28
C PRO A 1027 -2.84 -8.78 -9.33
N THR A 1028 -3.24 -10.05 -9.38
CA THR A 1028 -4.27 -10.60 -10.27
C THR A 1028 -5.65 -10.70 -9.62
N ASP A 1029 -5.86 -10.09 -8.44
CA ASP A 1029 -7.17 -10.07 -7.78
C ASP A 1029 -8.21 -9.38 -8.69
N ALA A 1030 -9.42 -9.92 -8.74
CA ALA A 1030 -10.46 -9.49 -9.68
C ALA A 1030 -10.90 -8.03 -9.50
N MET A 1031 -10.54 -7.41 -8.36
CA MET A 1031 -10.75 -5.98 -8.13
C MET A 1031 -9.87 -5.07 -9.00
N PHE A 1032 -8.77 -5.58 -9.58
CA PHE A 1032 -7.85 -4.82 -10.42
C PHE A 1032 -8.22 -4.99 -11.90
N VAL A 1033 -9.02 -4.05 -12.42
CA VAL A 1033 -9.47 -3.99 -13.82
C VAL A 1033 -9.22 -2.60 -14.43
N GLY A 1034 -8.91 -2.53 -15.72
CA GLY A 1034 -8.58 -1.26 -16.40
C GLY A 1034 -7.19 -0.74 -16.03
N GLU A 1035 -7.08 0.53 -15.65
CA GLU A 1035 -5.81 1.17 -15.24
C GLU A 1035 -5.49 1.03 -13.73
N LEU A 1036 -6.34 0.34 -12.94
CA LEU A 1036 -6.16 0.19 -11.50
C LEU A 1036 -5.40 -1.10 -11.17
N SER A 1037 -4.12 -0.99 -10.79
CA SER A 1037 -3.27 -2.09 -10.31
C SER A 1037 -3.20 -2.16 -8.78
N LEU A 1038 -2.68 -3.26 -8.21
CA LEU A 1038 -2.41 -3.39 -6.76
C LEU A 1038 -1.59 -2.21 -6.22
N ARG A 1039 -0.55 -1.83 -6.95
CA ARG A 1039 0.31 -0.68 -6.62
C ARG A 1039 -0.46 0.63 -6.68
N GLU A 1040 -1.23 0.86 -7.73
CA GLU A 1040 -2.02 2.08 -7.90
C GLU A 1040 -3.12 2.19 -6.82
N TRP A 1041 -3.71 1.07 -6.41
CA TRP A 1041 -4.67 1.00 -5.31
C TRP A 1041 -4.05 1.35 -3.96
N VAL A 1042 -2.86 0.84 -3.66
CA VAL A 1042 -2.11 1.16 -2.43
C VAL A 1042 -1.58 2.59 -2.44
N ASN A 1043 -1.07 3.07 -3.58
CA ASN A 1043 -0.59 4.44 -3.75
C ASN A 1043 -1.70 5.48 -3.56
N ARG A 1044 -2.90 5.21 -4.10
CA ARG A 1044 -4.11 6.02 -3.86
C ARG A 1044 -4.57 6.03 -2.41
N ALA A 1045 -4.10 5.09 -1.60
CA ALA A 1045 -4.46 4.98 -0.21
C ALA A 1045 -3.47 5.67 0.76
N LEU A 1046 -2.33 6.15 0.27
CA LEU A 1046 -1.33 6.83 1.09
C LEU A 1046 -1.67 8.32 1.30
N PRO A 1047 -1.44 8.87 2.51
CA PRO A 1047 -1.11 8.19 3.78
C PRO A 1047 -2.36 7.90 4.62
N SER A 1048 -3.51 8.42 4.20
CA SER A 1048 -4.69 8.63 5.02
C SER A 1048 -5.73 7.50 4.94
N ARG A 1049 -5.51 6.53 4.04
CA ARG A 1049 -6.35 5.34 3.84
C ARG A 1049 -5.52 4.05 3.97
N LEU A 1050 -4.33 4.09 4.59
CA LEU A 1050 -3.43 2.95 4.69
C LEU A 1050 -4.10 1.73 5.35
N ALA A 1051 -4.90 1.95 6.39
CA ALA A 1051 -5.68 0.90 7.05
C ALA A 1051 -6.70 0.19 6.14
N ASN A 1052 -7.09 0.81 5.01
CA ASN A 1052 -8.03 0.25 4.04
C ASN A 1052 -7.37 -0.65 2.99
N VAL A 1053 -6.03 -0.60 2.90
CA VAL A 1053 -5.24 -1.40 1.95
C VAL A 1053 -4.31 -2.38 2.65
N VAL A 1054 -4.01 -2.16 3.93
CA VAL A 1054 -3.20 -3.08 4.76
C VAL A 1054 -4.02 -4.30 5.17
N ASP A 1055 -3.37 -5.45 5.22
CA ASP A 1055 -3.92 -6.71 5.69
C ASP A 1055 -4.51 -6.52 7.11
N PRO A 1056 -5.82 -6.78 7.31
CA PRO A 1056 -6.48 -6.62 8.61
C PRO A 1056 -5.80 -7.39 9.75
N GLY A 1057 -5.03 -8.45 9.45
CA GLY A 1057 -4.23 -9.18 10.43
C GLY A 1057 -3.01 -8.42 10.97
N ILE A 1058 -2.63 -7.27 10.38
CA ILE A 1058 -1.46 -6.47 10.79
C ILE A 1058 -1.86 -5.24 11.62
N SER A 1059 -3.07 -4.70 11.48
CA SER A 1059 -3.55 -3.46 12.12
C SER A 1059 -3.95 -3.64 13.59
N LEU A 1060 -3.63 -2.66 14.46
CA LEU A 1060 -4.16 -2.56 15.85
C LEU A 1060 -5.57 -1.94 15.90
N TYR A 1061 -6.09 -1.47 14.75
CA TYR A 1061 -7.50 -1.13 14.56
C TYR A 1061 -8.05 -1.94 13.41
N ASP A 1062 -8.98 -2.83 13.74
CA ASP A 1062 -10.05 -3.22 12.84
C ASP A 1062 -10.99 -2.02 12.65
N ALA A 1063 -11.78 -1.99 11.58
CA ALA A 1063 -12.71 -0.90 11.27
C ALA A 1063 -13.80 -0.66 12.35
N SER A 1064 -13.79 -1.39 13.47
CA SER A 1064 -14.74 -1.29 14.58
C SER A 1064 -14.16 -0.89 15.96
N GLY A 1065 -12.95 -0.34 16.07
CA GLY A 1065 -12.46 0.35 17.28
C GLY A 1065 -12.78 -0.23 18.67
N LEU A 1066 -12.55 -1.53 18.89
CA LEU A 1066 -12.77 -2.21 20.19
C LEU A 1066 -11.43 -2.56 20.86
N TRP A 1067 -11.29 -2.20 22.14
CA TRP A 1067 -10.28 -2.74 23.06
C TRP A 1067 -10.79 -4.05 23.65
N THR A 1068 -10.05 -5.15 23.52
CA THR A 1068 -10.12 -6.24 24.49
C THR A 1068 -8.99 -6.05 25.51
N THR A 1069 -9.34 -5.70 26.75
CA THR A 1069 -8.38 -5.67 27.87
C THR A 1069 -8.00 -7.09 28.24
N ARG A 1070 -6.94 -7.61 27.62
CA ARG A 1070 -5.88 -8.46 28.20
C ARG A 1070 -4.73 -8.62 27.23
#